data_AF-A0A9Q5Z9U0-F1
#
_entry.id   AF-A0A9Q5Z9U0-F1
#
_cell.length_a   1.000
_cell.length_b   1.000
_cell.length_c   1.000
_cell.angle_alpha   90.00
_cell.angle_beta   90.00
_cell.angle_gamma   90.00
#
_symmetry.space_group_name_H-M   'P 1'
#
loop_
_entity.id
_entity.type
_entity.pdbx_description
1 polymer ?
#
loop_
_entity_poly.entity_id
_entity_poly.type
_entity_poly.pdbx_seq_one_letter_code
_entity_poly.pdbx_strand_id
1 'polypeptide(L)'
;MANIIGTNGNETLLGTTSADTINGKLGNDTITGNADNDTLTGGGGKDRFVYNLGDGIDTITDFGGVGKGTNPTPGVIAQVDTIKFVGAGLTARNLLLTQNGTNLEITFEGLTGTKIILNNFKLEDLENLKASGSTPAIGNIIFDGQTTIVDSFNVLDANSTETTIGIKNTVTFLNDLANNITGLDNSNDVINGQGGNDKINGLSGDDLLRGGVGNDTLIGGAGNDTLVGDTGNNLLDGGDGNDSLFASGSSIDYENINYALGNNTLNGGVGNDSLFANYSSGNNLLNGGNGNDFLSATSEQYYYTIGALGNNTLNGGAGNDTLNAKYSSGDNLLNGEDGNDFLSVSGFQYYDVIGASGNNTLTGGAGDDYLYADYSSGTNSLDGGIGNDVLNVQASTGDNLLNGGDGNDYLSASSDSTRYGIERTSGNNTLNGGIGDDTLSVNGSANDNLLDGGDGSDRLSASGYWDYYNGLNSALGNNTLNGGAGNDSIIVNLSTGNNLLNGGSGNDSLFGSGFDGLSDLNAYYVTSGNNTLNGGADNDYLNIEYSSGNNLLDGGDGNDILIASNATGKNTLKGGNGNDTLTGGKGNDSLIGGSGIDTFVFNSFNEGVDRISDFNTTNEVIRVSAAGFGGGLSAGILKANQFRIGTSATSGTQRFIYNSTTGALFFDQDGNAGAFAQVQFAQLSSGLSLTNNNFVVV
;
A
#
# COMPACT_ATOMS: atom_id res chain seq x y z
N MET A 1 32.83 31.81 28.24
CA MET A 1 33.99 31.32 29.00
C MET A 1 34.63 32.39 29.86
N ALA A 2 33.89 32.68 30.90
CA ALA A 2 34.25 33.39 32.11
C ALA A 2 34.35 32.36 33.25
N ASN A 3 35.21 32.66 34.21
CA ASN A 3 35.27 31.98 35.49
C ASN A 3 34.79 32.97 36.55
N ILE A 4 33.56 32.80 37.02
CA ILE A 4 32.88 33.73 37.92
C ILE A 4 32.89 33.13 39.31
N ILE A 5 33.49 33.83 40.26
CA ILE A 5 33.63 33.36 41.64
C ILE A 5 33.00 34.41 42.57
N GLY A 6 31.97 34.01 43.31
CA GLY A 6 31.27 34.78 44.33
C GLY A 6 32.08 35.01 45.61
N THR A 7 31.41 35.54 46.63
CA THR A 7 31.96 35.78 47.96
C THR A 7 31.33 34.82 48.98
N ASN A 8 31.48 35.07 50.28
CA ASN A 8 30.81 34.25 51.30
C ASN A 8 29.47 34.87 51.73
N GLY A 9 28.87 35.70 50.87
CA GLY A 9 27.61 36.42 51.10
C GLY A 9 26.53 35.91 50.16
N ASN A 10 25.33 36.49 50.23
CA ASN A 10 24.26 36.13 49.31
C ASN A 10 24.36 37.00 48.05
N GLU A 11 24.58 36.39 46.90
CA GLU A 11 24.82 37.08 45.63
C GLU A 11 23.86 36.68 44.50
N THR A 12 23.84 37.49 43.44
CA THR A 12 23.24 37.13 42.15
C THR A 12 24.37 37.08 41.12
N LEU A 13 24.66 35.90 40.59
CA LEU A 13 25.72 35.64 39.62
C LEU A 13 25.09 35.32 38.27
N LEU A 14 25.55 36.03 37.24
CA LEU A 14 25.08 35.87 35.86
C LEU A 14 26.28 35.54 34.97
N GLY A 15 26.18 34.44 34.22
CA GLY A 15 27.11 34.11 33.16
C GLY A 15 26.99 35.02 31.94
N THR A 16 27.77 34.68 30.94
CA THR A 16 27.82 35.23 29.59
C THR A 16 27.03 34.32 28.64
N THR A 17 27.04 34.59 27.34
CA THR A 17 26.38 33.74 26.33
C THR A 17 27.31 32.64 25.79
N SER A 18 28.24 32.16 26.60
CA SER A 18 29.29 31.22 26.19
C SER A 18 29.64 30.37 27.40
N ALA A 19 30.00 29.10 27.20
CA ALA A 19 30.25 28.15 28.28
C ALA A 19 31.11 28.72 29.41
N ASP A 20 30.57 28.76 30.62
CA ASP A 20 31.11 29.42 31.81
C ASP A 20 31.27 28.45 32.99
N THR A 21 32.08 28.86 33.96
CA THR A 21 32.18 28.17 35.25
C THR A 21 31.85 29.18 36.34
N ILE A 22 30.81 28.91 37.12
CA ILE A 22 30.29 29.83 38.15
C ILE A 22 30.33 29.13 39.52
N ASN A 23 30.88 29.79 40.53
CA ASN A 23 30.96 29.28 41.91
C ASN A 23 30.49 30.34 42.91
N GLY A 24 29.37 30.08 43.60
CA GLY A 24 28.77 30.95 44.63
C GLY A 24 29.61 31.07 45.89
N LYS A 25 30.06 29.91 46.42
CA LYS A 25 30.71 29.69 47.72
C LYS A 25 29.70 29.65 48.87
N LEU A 26 29.93 30.36 49.98
CA LEU A 26 29.00 30.32 51.11
C LEU A 26 27.95 31.41 50.91
N GLY A 27 26.71 31.13 51.25
CA GLY A 27 25.64 32.11 51.08
C GLY A 27 24.41 31.46 50.45
N ASN A 28 23.35 32.24 50.31
CA ASN A 28 22.18 31.84 49.53
C ASN A 28 22.23 32.60 48.21
N ASP A 29 22.87 32.00 47.22
CA ASP A 29 23.17 32.63 45.94
C ASP A 29 22.05 32.40 44.93
N THR A 30 21.95 33.29 43.94
CA THR A 30 21.17 33.08 42.72
C THR A 30 22.13 32.98 41.56
N ILE A 31 22.12 31.88 40.82
CA ILE A 31 23.05 31.61 39.72
C ILE A 31 22.28 31.39 38.43
N THR A 32 22.70 32.05 37.35
CA THR A 32 22.16 31.87 35.99
C THR A 32 23.33 31.73 35.02
N GLY A 33 23.38 30.62 34.30
CA GLY A 33 24.38 30.39 33.25
C GLY A 33 24.19 31.29 32.03
N ASN A 34 22.95 31.36 31.55
CA ASN A 34 22.55 31.86 30.23
C ASN A 34 22.93 30.86 29.13
N ALA A 35 23.18 31.32 27.90
CA ALA A 35 23.36 30.45 26.75
C ALA A 35 24.72 29.73 26.73
N ASP A 36 24.72 28.52 26.16
CA ASP A 36 25.83 27.57 26.04
C ASP A 36 26.01 26.71 27.32
N ASN A 37 26.82 25.66 27.26
CA ASN A 37 26.86 24.65 28.31
C ASN A 37 27.69 25.12 29.52
N ASP A 38 27.02 25.41 30.65
CA ASP A 38 27.68 25.98 31.83
C ASP A 38 27.92 24.96 32.95
N THR A 39 28.92 25.23 33.80
CA THR A 39 29.18 24.49 35.04
C THR A 39 28.93 25.38 36.26
N LEU A 40 27.93 25.03 37.05
CA LEU A 40 27.41 25.84 38.15
C LEU A 40 27.68 25.14 39.49
N THR A 41 28.22 25.89 40.46
CA THR A 41 28.47 25.43 41.84
C THR A 41 27.82 26.44 42.78
N GLY A 42 26.87 26.00 43.60
CA GLY A 42 26.24 26.85 44.61
C GLY A 42 27.21 27.10 45.77
N GLY A 43 27.70 26.01 46.34
CA GLY A 43 28.57 25.96 47.50
C GLY A 43 27.76 25.60 48.76
N GLY A 44 27.78 26.45 49.78
CA GLY A 44 27.13 26.17 51.06
C GLY A 44 26.05 27.20 51.38
N GLY A 45 24.81 26.76 51.49
CA GLY A 45 23.66 27.59 51.83
C GLY A 45 22.45 27.12 51.03
N LYS A 46 21.47 28.01 50.80
CA LYS A 46 20.31 27.71 49.96
C LYS A 46 20.42 28.46 48.65
N ASP A 47 20.92 27.78 47.64
CA ASP A 47 21.21 28.38 46.37
C ASP A 47 20.03 28.23 45.40
N ARG A 48 19.89 29.18 44.49
CA ARG A 48 18.85 29.21 43.47
C ARG A 48 19.47 29.26 42.08
N PHE A 49 19.38 28.16 41.37
CA PHE A 49 19.77 28.08 39.96
C PHE A 49 18.60 28.52 39.09
N VAL A 50 18.83 29.39 38.12
CA VAL A 50 17.82 29.82 37.15
C VAL A 50 18.22 29.30 35.79
N TYR A 51 17.31 28.57 35.18
CA TYR A 51 17.48 28.02 33.84
C TYR A 51 16.39 28.60 32.92
N ASN A 52 16.81 29.27 31.86
CA ASN A 52 15.93 29.81 30.84
C ASN A 52 15.90 28.87 29.64
N LEU A 53 14.75 28.81 28.97
CA LEU A 53 14.64 28.09 27.71
C LEU A 53 15.70 28.59 26.71
N GLY A 54 16.54 27.67 26.23
CA GLY A 54 17.64 27.97 25.32
C GLY A 54 19.00 28.20 25.98
N ASP A 55 19.11 28.01 27.29
CA ASP A 55 20.40 28.11 28.01
C ASP A 55 21.37 27.00 27.57
N GLY A 56 20.87 25.82 27.17
CA GLY A 56 21.71 24.72 26.66
C GLY A 56 21.82 23.58 27.67
N ILE A 57 22.97 22.93 27.77
CA ILE A 57 23.19 21.82 28.71
C ILE A 57 24.03 22.28 29.90
N ASP A 58 23.36 22.54 31.03
CA ASP A 58 24.02 23.01 32.25
C ASP A 58 24.28 21.89 33.24
N THR A 59 25.40 21.97 33.94
CA THR A 59 25.79 21.01 34.98
C THR A 59 25.88 21.71 36.34
N ILE A 60 25.04 21.29 37.29
CA ILE A 60 25.11 21.74 38.68
C ILE A 60 25.90 20.70 39.49
N THR A 61 26.97 21.14 40.15
CA THR A 61 27.98 20.23 40.71
C THR A 61 27.74 19.78 42.16
N ASP A 62 26.93 20.52 42.90
CA ASP A 62 26.73 20.36 44.34
C ASP A 62 25.29 20.64 44.81
N PHE A 63 24.31 20.30 43.96
CA PHE A 63 22.89 20.59 44.23
C PHE A 63 22.38 19.93 45.52
N GLY A 64 21.91 20.75 46.46
CA GLY A 64 21.34 20.35 47.73
C GLY A 64 19.88 19.92 47.63
N GLY A 65 19.62 18.61 47.74
CA GLY A 65 18.28 18.02 47.68
C GLY A 65 17.44 18.24 48.94
N VAL A 66 16.12 18.12 48.82
CA VAL A 66 15.24 17.97 50.00
C VAL A 66 15.51 16.64 50.71
N GLY A 67 15.92 15.61 49.97
CA GLY A 67 16.15 14.28 50.51
C GLY A 67 14.86 13.54 50.89
N LYS A 68 15.02 12.28 51.27
CA LYS A 68 13.92 11.31 51.44
C LYS A 68 12.86 11.72 52.48
N GLY A 69 11.59 11.63 52.07
CA GLY A 69 10.43 11.64 52.96
C GLY A 69 9.93 13.02 53.42
N THR A 70 8.74 13.06 54.01
CA THR A 70 7.97 14.31 54.23
C THR A 70 8.48 15.22 55.37
N ASN A 71 9.64 14.94 55.98
CA ASN A 71 10.12 15.69 57.16
C ASN A 71 11.66 15.89 57.18
N PRO A 72 12.18 16.82 56.36
CA PRO A 72 13.62 17.09 56.28
C PRO A 72 14.18 17.65 57.58
N THR A 73 15.40 17.26 57.94
CA THR A 73 16.07 17.77 59.15
C THR A 73 16.42 19.26 59.02
N PRO A 74 16.61 20.02 60.11
CA PRO A 74 17.02 21.42 60.03
C PRO A 74 18.31 21.65 59.24
N GLY A 75 19.24 20.69 59.26
CA GLY A 75 20.48 20.76 58.47
C GLY A 75 20.23 20.64 56.98
N VAL A 76 19.34 19.72 56.58
CA VAL A 76 18.87 19.58 55.20
C VAL A 76 18.15 20.85 54.77
N ILE A 77 17.19 21.33 55.56
CA ILE A 77 16.45 22.57 55.27
C ILE A 77 17.39 23.74 55.03
N ALA A 78 18.50 23.84 55.77
CA ALA A 78 19.49 24.90 55.65
C ALA A 78 20.36 24.82 54.38
N GLN A 79 20.30 23.72 53.65
CA GLN A 79 21.12 23.42 52.46
C GLN A 79 20.26 23.02 51.24
N VAL A 80 18.93 23.17 51.29
CA VAL A 80 18.08 22.84 50.11
C VAL A 80 18.24 23.93 49.07
N ASP A 81 18.68 23.52 47.90
CA ASP A 81 18.79 24.33 46.71
C ASP A 81 17.52 24.23 45.87
N THR A 82 17.31 25.25 45.04
CA THR A 82 16.15 25.35 44.16
C THR A 82 16.57 25.63 42.73
N ILE A 83 15.94 24.96 41.76
CA ILE A 83 16.02 25.27 40.34
C ILE A 83 14.75 26.01 39.95
N LYS A 84 14.88 27.16 39.30
CA LYS A 84 13.78 27.90 38.70
C LYS A 84 13.86 27.79 37.17
N PHE A 85 12.90 27.10 36.58
CA PHE A 85 12.72 27.07 35.14
C PHE A 85 11.90 28.27 34.65
N VAL A 86 12.36 28.90 33.57
CA VAL A 86 11.71 30.07 32.94
C VAL A 86 11.60 29.88 31.43
N GLY A 87 10.39 29.98 30.89
CA GLY A 87 10.15 29.79 29.47
C GLY A 87 9.01 28.83 29.18
N ALA A 88 8.36 29.03 28.03
CA ALA A 88 7.26 28.19 27.60
C ALA A 88 7.72 26.73 27.36
N GLY A 89 6.95 25.75 27.85
CA GLY A 89 7.24 24.33 27.70
C GLY A 89 7.98 23.69 28.89
N LEU A 90 8.66 24.49 29.73
CA LEU A 90 9.31 24.01 30.95
C LEU A 90 8.29 23.87 32.09
N THR A 91 7.46 22.84 32.05
CA THR A 91 6.36 22.59 33.01
C THR A 91 6.53 21.25 33.72
N ALA A 92 5.86 21.08 34.87
CA ALA A 92 5.87 19.80 35.58
C ALA A 92 5.38 18.64 34.70
N ARG A 93 4.32 18.83 33.90
CA ARG A 93 3.73 17.79 33.04
C ARG A 93 4.68 17.26 31.96
N ASN A 94 5.59 18.11 31.47
CA ASN A 94 6.59 17.75 30.46
C ASN A 94 7.94 17.36 31.09
N LEU A 95 8.08 17.43 32.42
CA LEU A 95 9.33 17.11 33.10
C LEU A 95 9.65 15.62 32.92
N LEU A 96 10.87 15.32 32.49
CA LEU A 96 11.42 13.98 32.44
C LEU A 96 12.65 13.93 33.36
N LEU A 97 12.72 12.88 34.16
CA LEU A 97 13.82 12.65 35.09
C LEU A 97 14.50 11.35 34.70
N THR A 98 15.82 11.35 34.59
CA THR A 98 16.57 10.14 34.21
C THR A 98 17.79 9.97 35.09
N GLN A 99 17.87 8.84 35.79
CA GLN A 99 19.05 8.50 36.57
C GLN A 99 20.13 7.93 35.64
N ASN A 100 21.20 8.68 35.40
CA ASN A 100 22.33 8.28 34.56
C ASN A 100 23.60 8.10 35.41
N GLY A 101 23.88 6.87 35.81
CA GLY A 101 24.96 6.57 36.75
C GLY A 101 24.72 7.25 38.10
N THR A 102 25.62 8.11 38.54
CA THR A 102 25.47 8.89 39.78
C THR A 102 24.75 10.22 39.59
N ASN A 103 24.40 10.58 38.35
CA ASN A 103 23.84 11.89 38.03
C ASN A 103 22.34 11.78 37.77
N LEU A 104 21.60 12.82 38.15
CA LEU A 104 20.21 12.99 37.75
C LEU A 104 20.16 13.98 36.59
N GLU A 105 19.58 13.54 35.48
CA GLU A 105 19.36 14.37 34.31
C GLU A 105 17.91 14.85 34.30
N ILE A 106 17.72 16.15 34.13
CA ILE A 106 16.42 16.80 34.00
C ILE A 106 16.28 17.27 32.56
N THR A 107 15.29 16.74 31.87
CA THR A 107 14.93 17.11 30.50
C THR A 107 13.44 17.41 30.42
N PHE A 108 12.99 17.86 29.24
CA PHE A 108 11.59 18.15 29.00
C PHE A 108 11.15 17.54 27.68
N GLU A 109 10.01 16.86 27.72
CA GLU A 109 9.38 16.31 26.53
C GLU A 109 9.13 17.40 25.48
N GLY A 110 9.52 17.10 24.22
CA GLY A 110 9.38 18.02 23.09
C GLY A 110 10.42 19.14 22.99
N LEU A 111 11.41 19.21 23.89
CA LEU A 111 12.43 20.26 23.91
C LEU A 111 13.84 19.70 23.73
N THR A 112 14.39 19.81 22.51
CA THR A 112 15.77 19.40 22.22
C THR A 112 16.79 20.41 22.74
N GLY A 113 17.98 19.93 23.10
CA GLY A 113 19.07 20.78 23.62
C GLY A 113 18.81 21.42 24.98
N THR A 114 17.67 21.12 25.62
CA THR A 114 17.29 21.61 26.95
C THR A 114 17.58 20.52 27.98
N LYS A 115 18.62 20.69 28.79
CA LYS A 115 19.03 19.68 29.78
C LYS A 115 19.75 20.29 30.97
N ILE A 116 19.42 19.84 32.18
CA ILE A 116 20.22 20.09 33.38
C ILE A 116 20.75 18.76 33.91
N ILE A 117 22.03 18.73 34.28
CA ILE A 117 22.69 17.60 34.90
C ILE A 117 22.99 17.96 36.36
N LEU A 118 22.40 17.22 37.29
CA LEU A 118 22.72 17.30 38.71
C LEU A 118 23.75 16.22 39.03
N ASN A 119 25.00 16.63 39.27
CA ASN A 119 26.08 15.69 39.53
C ASN A 119 25.92 15.03 40.90
N ASN A 120 26.17 13.71 40.96
CA ASN A 120 26.11 12.92 42.20
C ASN A 120 24.77 13.04 42.94
N PHE A 121 23.68 13.26 42.20
CA PHE A 121 22.34 13.46 42.72
C PHE A 121 21.44 12.28 42.38
N LYS A 122 20.65 11.81 43.35
CA LYS A 122 19.72 10.71 43.17
C LYS A 122 18.31 11.22 42.93
N LEU A 123 17.56 10.50 42.10
CA LEU A 123 16.14 10.77 41.84
C LEU A 123 15.32 10.94 43.15
N GLU A 124 15.50 10.01 44.09
CA GLU A 124 14.83 10.00 45.41
C GLU A 124 15.13 11.20 46.32
N ASP A 125 16.14 12.02 45.99
CA ASP A 125 16.47 13.22 46.75
C ASP A 125 15.78 14.48 46.20
N LEU A 126 15.12 14.37 45.03
CA LEU A 126 14.35 15.43 44.39
C LEU A 126 12.90 15.42 44.89
N GLU A 127 12.46 16.47 45.57
CA GLU A 127 11.09 16.53 46.08
C GLU A 127 10.56 17.96 46.19
N ASN A 128 9.24 18.13 46.09
CA ASN A 128 8.54 19.37 46.43
C ASN A 128 7.47 19.10 47.50
N LEU A 129 7.74 19.46 48.75
CA LEU A 129 6.83 19.25 49.87
C LEU A 129 5.90 20.46 50.11
N LYS A 130 4.58 20.20 50.21
CA LYS A 130 3.59 21.21 50.65
C LYS A 130 3.87 21.66 52.09
N ALA A 131 3.44 22.89 52.40
CA ALA A 131 3.43 23.38 53.78
C ALA A 131 2.50 22.53 54.66
N SER A 132 2.95 22.17 55.87
CA SER A 132 2.16 21.38 56.83
C SER A 132 2.21 22.00 58.23
N GLY A 133 1.08 22.52 58.71
CA GLY A 133 1.01 23.19 60.00
C GLY A 133 1.99 24.38 60.09
N SER A 134 3.07 24.23 60.87
CA SER A 134 4.11 25.24 61.04
C SER A 134 5.34 25.06 60.15
N THR A 135 5.42 23.99 59.34
CA THR A 135 6.52 23.82 58.38
C THR A 135 6.22 24.57 57.08
N PRO A 136 7.11 25.48 56.61
CA PRO A 136 6.94 26.11 55.30
C PRO A 136 7.09 25.06 54.19
N ALA A 137 6.51 25.35 53.02
CA ALA A 137 6.78 24.56 51.82
C ALA A 137 8.29 24.55 51.53
N ILE A 138 8.81 23.40 51.13
CA ILE A 138 10.23 23.20 50.83
C ILE A 138 10.33 22.31 49.59
N GLY A 139 11.16 22.69 48.63
CA GLY A 139 11.21 21.95 47.37
C GLY A 139 12.39 22.34 46.52
N ASN A 140 12.72 21.45 45.58
CA ASN A 140 13.85 21.60 44.69
C ASN A 140 13.52 22.33 43.39
N ILE A 141 12.27 22.35 42.92
CA ILE A 141 11.94 22.91 41.59
C ILE A 141 10.80 23.93 41.67
N ILE A 142 10.96 25.04 40.95
CA ILE A 142 9.95 26.06 40.69
C ILE A 142 9.80 26.19 39.17
N PHE A 143 8.58 26.05 38.65
CA PHE A 143 8.27 26.24 37.23
C PHE A 143 7.87 27.68 36.91
N ASP A 144 7.84 28.01 35.63
CA ASP A 144 7.52 29.37 35.18
C ASP A 144 6.13 29.81 35.66
N GLY A 145 5.99 31.09 36.01
CA GLY A 145 4.79 31.65 36.64
C GLY A 145 4.57 31.30 38.12
N GLN A 146 5.28 30.31 38.68
CA GLN A 146 5.19 30.01 40.12
C GLN A 146 6.05 30.99 40.94
N THR A 147 5.48 31.54 42.01
CA THR A 147 6.18 32.45 42.94
C THR A 147 6.55 31.79 44.27
N THR A 148 6.05 30.57 44.52
CA THR A 148 6.26 29.78 45.74
C THR A 148 6.38 28.31 45.40
N ILE A 149 7.05 27.53 46.26
CA ILE A 149 7.08 26.07 46.15
C ILE A 149 5.66 25.52 46.26
N VAL A 150 5.27 24.74 45.26
CA VAL A 150 4.09 23.89 45.27
C VAL A 150 4.53 22.48 44.94
N ASP A 151 3.86 21.52 45.55
CA ASP A 151 4.02 20.09 45.27
C ASP A 151 3.27 19.78 43.97
N SER A 152 3.97 20.05 42.87
CA SER A 152 3.55 19.81 41.49
C SER A 152 4.10 18.51 40.91
N PHE A 153 5.06 17.88 41.60
CA PHE A 153 5.54 16.54 41.30
C PHE A 153 5.90 15.80 42.60
N ASN A 154 5.86 14.47 42.56
CA ASN A 154 6.17 13.58 43.68
C ASN A 154 7.03 12.41 43.18
N VAL A 155 8.02 12.00 43.97
CA VAL A 155 8.93 10.89 43.63
C VAL A 155 8.74 9.73 44.60
N LEU A 156 8.39 8.54 44.10
CA LEU A 156 8.32 7.33 44.93
C LEU A 156 9.71 6.71 45.06
N ASP A 157 10.15 6.45 46.29
CA ASP A 157 11.42 5.77 46.53
C ASP A 157 11.29 4.24 46.46
N ALA A 158 12.43 3.54 46.43
CA ALA A 158 12.49 2.08 46.35
C ALA A 158 11.91 1.32 47.55
N ASN A 159 11.60 2.00 48.66
CA ASN A 159 10.92 1.42 49.83
C ASN A 159 9.44 1.79 49.87
N SER A 160 8.94 2.56 48.91
CA SER A 160 7.53 2.91 48.81
C SER A 160 6.68 1.63 48.77
N THR A 161 5.65 1.61 49.61
CA THR A 161 4.60 0.56 49.60
C THR A 161 3.31 1.08 48.99
N GLU A 162 3.33 2.27 48.40
CA GLU A 162 2.16 2.85 47.77
C GLU A 162 1.72 2.01 46.57
N THR A 163 0.42 1.75 46.48
CA THR A 163 -0.21 1.09 45.34
C THR A 163 -1.15 2.03 44.59
N THR A 164 -1.25 3.29 45.03
CA THR A 164 -2.11 4.32 44.46
C THR A 164 -1.43 5.68 44.57
N ILE A 165 -1.50 6.54 43.55
CA ILE A 165 -0.97 7.91 43.67
C ILE A 165 -1.86 8.72 44.63
N GLY A 166 -1.25 9.40 45.59
CA GLY A 166 -2.00 10.04 46.69
C GLY A 166 -2.39 11.50 46.46
N ILE A 167 -1.91 12.13 45.38
CA ILE A 167 -1.94 13.60 45.23
C ILE A 167 -2.46 13.98 43.84
N LYS A 168 -3.64 14.61 43.82
CA LYS A 168 -4.25 15.13 42.59
C LYS A 168 -3.47 16.33 42.03
N ASN A 169 -3.39 16.42 40.70
CA ASN A 169 -2.68 17.46 39.94
C ASN A 169 -1.16 17.48 40.19
N THR A 170 -0.57 16.32 40.47
CA THR A 170 0.85 16.14 40.73
C THR A 170 1.42 15.14 39.72
N VAL A 171 2.58 15.45 39.15
CA VAL A 171 3.31 14.51 38.29
C VAL A 171 4.05 13.51 39.14
N THR A 172 3.81 12.22 38.94
CA THR A 172 4.42 11.17 39.76
C THR A 172 5.57 10.50 39.00
N PHE A 173 6.72 10.38 39.65
CA PHE A 173 7.86 9.59 39.18
C PHE A 173 8.01 8.37 40.09
N LEU A 174 8.05 7.19 39.51
CA LEU A 174 8.24 5.94 40.22
C LEU A 174 9.73 5.65 40.44
N ASN A 175 10.06 4.49 41.01
CA ASN A 175 11.44 4.05 41.22
C ASN A 175 11.84 3.01 40.17
N ASP A 176 13.14 2.66 40.10
CA ASP A 176 13.64 1.69 39.12
C ASP A 176 13.28 0.20 39.44
N LEU A 177 12.22 -0.08 40.21
CA LEU A 177 11.74 -1.43 40.53
C LEU A 177 10.41 -1.69 39.82
N ALA A 178 10.04 -2.96 39.67
CA ALA A 178 8.69 -3.33 39.23
C ALA A 178 7.62 -2.77 40.20
N ASN A 179 6.89 -1.75 39.77
CA ASN A 179 5.86 -1.08 40.54
C ASN A 179 4.46 -1.49 40.08
N ASN A 180 3.47 -1.36 40.98
CA ASN A 180 2.07 -1.66 40.70
C ASN A 180 1.20 -0.54 41.27
N ILE A 181 0.93 0.46 40.44
CA ILE A 181 0.35 1.73 40.82
C ILE A 181 -0.98 1.95 40.11
N THR A 182 -1.95 2.45 40.86
CA THR A 182 -3.22 2.96 40.33
C THR A 182 -3.24 4.49 40.44
N GLY A 183 -3.72 5.16 39.40
CA GLY A 183 -4.03 6.58 39.37
C GLY A 183 -5.22 6.93 40.25
N LEU A 184 -5.73 8.13 40.05
CA LEU A 184 -6.89 8.69 40.72
C LEU A 184 -8.06 8.75 39.76
N ASP A 185 -9.19 8.22 40.20
CA ASP A 185 -10.43 8.33 39.43
C ASP A 185 -10.87 9.81 39.25
N ASN A 186 -11.38 10.13 38.06
CA ASN A 186 -11.78 11.46 37.60
C ASN A 186 -10.64 12.50 37.72
N SER A 187 -9.44 12.14 37.30
CA SER A 187 -8.21 12.94 37.37
C SER A 187 -7.39 12.76 36.09
N ASN A 188 -6.76 13.84 35.62
CA ASN A 188 -5.83 13.78 34.50
C ASN A 188 -4.42 13.61 35.07
N ASP A 189 -4.03 12.37 35.28
CA ASP A 189 -2.81 12.00 35.95
C ASP A 189 -1.61 12.00 35.01
N VAL A 190 -0.42 12.13 35.60
CA VAL A 190 0.85 12.01 34.87
C VAL A 190 1.75 11.10 35.69
N ILE A 191 2.06 9.91 35.18
CA ILE A 191 2.81 8.88 35.90
C ILE A 191 3.96 8.40 35.02
N ASN A 192 5.18 8.43 35.56
CA ASN A 192 6.40 8.00 34.89
C ASN A 192 7.01 6.81 35.65
N GLY A 193 7.02 5.62 35.03
CA GLY A 193 7.50 4.35 35.59
C GLY A 193 9.01 4.30 35.82
N GLN A 194 9.77 5.06 35.03
CA GLN A 194 11.23 5.11 35.06
C GLN A 194 11.88 3.81 34.60
N GLY A 195 11.99 2.81 35.46
CA GLY A 195 12.59 1.53 35.10
C GLY A 195 12.01 0.40 35.94
N GLY A 196 12.14 -0.84 35.45
CA GLY A 196 11.45 -1.98 36.05
C GLY A 196 10.32 -2.45 35.13
N ASN A 197 9.61 -3.49 35.55
CA ASN A 197 8.43 -3.96 34.81
C ASN A 197 7.21 -3.46 35.56
N ASP A 198 6.69 -2.32 35.13
CA ASP A 198 5.66 -1.59 35.84
C ASP A 198 4.27 -1.97 35.40
N LYS A 199 3.33 -1.89 36.34
CA LYS A 199 1.90 -1.94 36.07
C LYS A 199 1.28 -0.63 36.53
N ILE A 200 0.79 0.16 35.59
CA ILE A 200 0.21 1.48 35.83
C ILE A 200 -1.22 1.50 35.28
N ASN A 201 -2.20 1.89 36.10
CA ASN A 201 -3.60 2.00 35.71
C ASN A 201 -4.14 3.40 36.01
N GLY A 202 -4.44 4.22 34.99
CA GLY A 202 -4.87 5.62 35.10
C GLY A 202 -6.27 5.79 35.71
N LEU A 203 -7.18 4.88 35.40
CA LEU A 203 -8.61 4.89 35.76
C LEU A 203 -9.47 5.81 34.90
N SER A 204 -9.73 7.05 35.30
CA SER A 204 -10.56 7.93 34.48
C SER A 204 -10.10 9.37 34.53
N GLY A 205 -10.24 10.06 33.40
CA GLY A 205 -9.62 11.34 33.11
C GLY A 205 -8.66 11.20 31.92
N ASP A 206 -8.10 12.30 31.45
CA ASP A 206 -7.14 12.28 30.32
C ASP A 206 -5.71 12.12 30.86
N ASP A 207 -5.25 10.88 30.96
CA ASP A 207 -4.01 10.47 31.61
C ASP A 207 -2.80 10.49 30.67
N LEU A 208 -1.61 10.65 31.27
CA LEU A 208 -0.32 10.52 30.60
C LEU A 208 0.55 9.51 31.35
N LEU A 209 0.67 8.31 30.79
CA LEU A 209 1.39 7.19 31.40
C LEU A 209 2.65 6.88 30.58
N ARG A 210 3.82 6.90 31.23
CA ARG A 210 5.10 6.54 30.60
C ARG A 210 5.70 5.36 31.35
N GLY A 211 5.98 4.24 30.67
CA GLY A 211 6.55 3.02 31.26
C GLY A 211 8.04 3.16 31.56
N GLY A 212 8.80 3.68 30.60
CA GLY A 212 10.25 3.80 30.72
C GLY A 212 10.97 2.50 30.34
N VAL A 213 11.94 2.08 31.15
CA VAL A 213 12.77 0.91 30.84
C VAL A 213 12.20 -0.36 31.45
N GLY A 214 11.65 -1.26 30.61
CA GLY A 214 11.29 -2.61 31.00
C GLY A 214 10.04 -3.11 30.28
N ASN A 215 9.47 -4.21 30.76
CA ASN A 215 8.24 -4.75 30.17
C ASN A 215 7.05 -4.24 30.97
N ASP A 216 6.44 -3.17 30.49
CA ASP A 216 5.42 -2.44 31.23
C ASP A 216 3.99 -2.82 30.78
N THR A 217 3.05 -2.63 31.70
CA THR A 217 1.60 -2.71 31.45
C THR A 217 0.99 -1.37 31.82
N LEU A 218 0.57 -0.62 30.80
CA LEU A 218 -0.07 0.68 30.94
C LEU A 218 -1.54 0.54 30.56
N ILE A 219 -2.44 0.95 31.45
CA ILE A 219 -3.89 0.95 31.24
C ILE A 219 -4.36 2.40 31.44
N GLY A 220 -4.89 3.05 30.41
CA GLY A 220 -5.43 4.40 30.47
C GLY A 220 -6.73 4.42 31.27
N GLY A 221 -7.76 3.76 30.73
CA GLY A 221 -9.04 3.60 31.38
C GLY A 221 -10.12 4.36 30.62
N ALA A 222 -10.73 5.38 31.21
CA ALA A 222 -11.77 6.18 30.55
C ALA A 222 -11.35 7.65 30.42
N GLY A 223 -11.29 8.17 29.21
CA GLY A 223 -10.76 9.50 28.90
C GLY A 223 -9.85 9.42 27.69
N ASN A 224 -9.33 10.55 27.20
CA ASN A 224 -8.40 10.53 26.07
C ASN A 224 -6.96 10.44 26.60
N ASP A 225 -6.43 9.24 26.61
CA ASP A 225 -5.18 8.91 27.29
C ASP A 225 -3.98 8.94 26.35
N THR A 226 -2.81 9.17 26.90
CA THR A 226 -1.52 9.06 26.20
C THR A 226 -0.62 8.06 26.92
N LEU A 227 -0.30 6.96 26.26
CA LEU A 227 0.47 5.86 26.81
C LEU A 227 1.79 5.72 26.03
N VAL A 228 2.92 5.74 26.72
CA VAL A 228 4.26 5.62 26.12
C VAL A 228 4.98 4.45 26.76
N GLY A 229 5.19 3.37 26.00
CA GLY A 229 5.82 2.15 26.49
C GLY A 229 7.35 2.20 26.53
N ASP A 230 7.99 3.11 25.80
CA ASP A 230 9.45 3.20 25.67
C ASP A 230 10.09 1.83 25.32
N THR A 231 11.09 1.35 26.09
CA THR A 231 11.89 0.18 25.72
C THR A 231 11.38 -1.09 26.39
N GLY A 232 11.20 -2.18 25.64
CA GLY A 232 10.80 -3.48 26.18
C GLY A 232 9.59 -4.06 25.47
N ASN A 233 9.07 -5.16 25.99
CA ASN A 233 7.82 -5.77 25.51
C ASN A 233 6.66 -5.23 26.34
N ASN A 234 5.98 -4.22 25.81
CA ASN A 234 4.96 -3.49 26.54
C ASN A 234 3.54 -3.93 26.15
N LEU A 235 2.63 -3.83 27.12
CA LEU A 235 1.18 -3.88 26.92
C LEU A 235 0.62 -2.49 27.19
N LEU A 236 0.03 -1.86 26.18
CA LEU A 236 -0.64 -0.58 26.27
C LEU A 236 -2.12 -0.79 25.98
N ASP A 237 -2.99 -0.35 26.87
CA ASP A 237 -4.45 -0.50 26.78
C ASP A 237 -5.08 0.87 27.02
N GLY A 238 -5.59 1.51 25.96
CA GLY A 238 -6.19 2.85 26.00
C GLY A 238 -7.49 2.84 26.81
N GLY A 239 -8.47 2.07 26.35
CA GLY A 239 -9.74 1.87 27.04
C GLY A 239 -10.88 2.60 26.33
N ASP A 240 -11.66 3.39 27.07
CA ASP A 240 -12.74 4.20 26.52
C ASP A 240 -12.22 5.63 26.25
N GLY A 241 -12.21 6.10 25.02
CA GLY A 241 -11.77 7.45 24.65
C GLY A 241 -11.02 7.46 23.33
N ASN A 242 -10.53 8.62 22.92
CA ASN A 242 -9.65 8.72 21.76
C ASN A 242 -8.20 8.76 22.25
N ASP A 243 -7.54 7.61 22.22
CA ASP A 243 -6.26 7.39 22.87
C ASP A 243 -5.07 7.50 21.92
N SER A 244 -3.89 7.74 22.49
CA SER A 244 -2.62 7.79 21.75
C SER A 244 -1.59 6.88 22.40
N LEU A 245 -1.27 5.77 21.72
CA LEU A 245 -0.40 4.71 22.22
C LEU A 245 0.91 4.67 21.42
N PHE A 246 2.05 4.77 22.11
CA PHE A 246 3.38 4.85 21.50
C PHE A 246 4.30 3.72 21.99
N ALA A 247 4.69 2.85 21.06
CA ALA A 247 5.78 1.89 21.19
C ALA A 247 6.80 2.01 20.04
N SER A 248 6.92 3.23 19.51
CA SER A 248 7.79 3.54 18.38
C SER A 248 9.24 3.76 18.81
N GLY A 249 10.18 3.48 17.91
CA GLY A 249 11.56 3.93 18.07
C GLY A 249 11.67 5.45 17.89
N SER A 250 12.71 6.07 18.47
CA SER A 250 13.01 7.48 18.22
C SER A 250 14.03 7.60 17.09
N SER A 251 13.69 8.36 16.05
CA SER A 251 14.67 8.97 15.15
C SER A 251 15.49 9.98 15.96
N ILE A 252 16.81 9.84 16.00
CA ILE A 252 17.71 10.70 16.81
C ILE A 252 18.79 11.32 15.93
N ASP A 253 18.39 11.82 14.76
CA ASP A 253 19.24 12.39 13.69
C ASP A 253 19.65 11.38 12.60
N TYR A 254 19.92 11.91 11.40
CA TYR A 254 20.25 11.23 10.13
C TYR A 254 21.32 10.11 10.20
N GLU A 255 22.05 9.98 11.31
CA GLU A 255 23.16 9.05 11.48
C GLU A 255 22.89 7.91 12.49
N ASN A 256 21.86 8.02 13.36
CA ASN A 256 21.57 6.98 14.38
C ASN A 256 20.07 6.87 14.68
N ILE A 257 19.42 5.84 14.13
CA ILE A 257 18.05 5.47 14.51
C ILE A 257 18.13 4.44 15.65
N ASN A 258 17.49 4.77 16.78
CA ASN A 258 17.27 3.80 17.85
C ASN A 258 15.99 3.02 17.54
N TYR A 259 16.16 1.81 17.03
CA TYR A 259 15.04 0.87 16.87
C TYR A 259 14.35 0.66 18.21
N ALA A 260 13.02 0.67 18.21
CA ALA A 260 12.30 0.02 19.29
C ALA A 260 12.63 -1.48 19.24
N LEU A 261 13.22 -1.97 20.33
CA LEU A 261 13.48 -3.37 20.58
C LEU A 261 12.35 -3.89 21.46
N GLY A 262 11.48 -4.75 20.93
CA GLY A 262 10.41 -5.35 21.70
C GLY A 262 9.19 -5.70 20.88
N ASN A 263 8.51 -6.77 21.30
CA ASN A 263 7.22 -7.19 20.78
C ASN A 263 6.14 -6.55 21.65
N ASN A 264 5.51 -5.49 21.15
CA ASN A 264 4.53 -4.73 21.92
C ASN A 264 3.10 -5.13 21.53
N THR A 265 2.18 -4.98 22.46
CA THR A 265 0.73 -5.09 22.24
C THR A 265 0.08 -3.76 22.59
N LEU A 266 -0.59 -3.14 21.62
CA LEU A 266 -1.31 -1.88 21.78
C LEU A 266 -2.79 -2.17 21.50
N ASN A 267 -3.68 -1.83 22.44
CA ASN A 267 -5.12 -1.91 22.27
C ASN A 267 -5.69 -0.50 22.45
N GLY A 268 -6.37 0.03 21.43
CA GLY A 268 -7.07 1.32 21.48
C GLY A 268 -8.30 1.22 22.37
N GLY A 269 -9.29 0.42 21.96
CA GLY A 269 -10.48 0.13 22.74
C GLY A 269 -11.73 0.71 22.09
N VAL A 270 -12.37 1.68 22.75
CA VAL A 270 -13.57 2.35 22.24
C VAL A 270 -13.26 3.82 22.00
N GLY A 271 -13.33 4.24 20.74
CA GLY A 271 -13.11 5.62 20.31
C GLY A 271 -12.18 5.64 19.11
N ASN A 272 -11.77 6.83 18.68
CA ASN A 272 -10.89 6.96 17.53
C ASN A 272 -9.44 7.06 18.01
N ASP A 273 -8.71 5.97 17.91
CA ASP A 273 -7.41 5.80 18.54
C ASP A 273 -6.25 5.98 17.56
N SER A 274 -5.07 6.26 18.10
CA SER A 274 -3.82 6.39 17.34
C SER A 274 -2.72 5.53 17.94
N LEU A 275 -2.35 4.46 17.25
CA LEU A 275 -1.41 3.44 17.72
C LEU A 275 -0.14 3.45 16.85
N PHE A 276 1.03 3.62 17.47
CA PHE A 276 2.30 3.78 16.77
C PHE A 276 3.38 2.80 17.25
N ALA A 277 3.82 1.91 16.35
CA ALA A 277 4.98 1.04 16.50
C ALA A 277 6.02 1.27 15.37
N ASN A 278 6.16 2.52 14.95
CA ASN A 278 7.07 2.93 13.88
C ASN A 278 8.53 2.62 14.23
N TYR A 279 9.35 2.31 13.21
CA TYR A 279 10.78 1.98 13.36
C TYR A 279 11.06 0.80 14.31
N SER A 280 10.08 -0.07 14.54
CA SER A 280 10.25 -1.23 15.41
C SER A 280 10.90 -2.39 14.65
N SER A 281 11.82 -3.06 15.34
CA SER A 281 12.41 -4.33 14.89
C SER A 281 11.69 -5.55 15.48
N GLY A 282 10.83 -5.35 16.48
CA GLY A 282 10.03 -6.42 17.07
C GLY A 282 8.69 -6.61 16.37
N ASN A 283 8.07 -7.76 16.63
CA ASN A 283 6.76 -8.11 16.09
C ASN A 283 5.69 -7.50 16.99
N ASN A 284 5.00 -6.46 16.50
CA ASN A 284 4.00 -5.74 17.29
C ASN A 284 2.59 -6.16 16.88
N LEU A 285 1.68 -6.16 17.86
CA LEU A 285 0.24 -6.32 17.68
C LEU A 285 -0.43 -4.99 18.02
N LEU A 286 -1.12 -4.40 17.05
CA LEU A 286 -1.92 -3.19 17.22
C LEU A 286 -3.38 -3.55 16.96
N ASN A 287 -4.26 -3.29 17.91
CA ASN A 287 -5.70 -3.48 17.80
C ASN A 287 -6.39 -2.12 18.02
N GLY A 288 -7.09 -1.61 17.01
CA GLY A 288 -7.86 -0.36 17.10
C GLY A 288 -9.05 -0.53 18.03
N GLY A 289 -10.01 -1.38 17.63
CA GLY A 289 -11.19 -1.69 18.44
C GLY A 289 -12.45 -1.15 17.78
N ASN A 290 -13.24 -0.34 18.50
CA ASN A 290 -14.39 0.34 17.90
C ASN A 290 -14.05 1.80 17.65
N GLY A 291 -14.29 2.31 16.45
CA GLY A 291 -14.06 3.69 16.08
C GLY A 291 -13.31 3.76 14.77
N ASN A 292 -12.90 4.97 14.38
CA ASN A 292 -12.07 5.16 13.19
C ASN A 292 -10.62 5.35 13.65
N ASP A 293 -9.84 4.29 13.55
CA ASP A 293 -8.54 4.17 14.16
C ASP A 293 -7.39 4.38 13.17
N PHE A 294 -6.27 4.86 13.70
CA PHE A 294 -5.03 5.03 12.96
C PHE A 294 -3.93 4.14 13.53
N LEU A 295 -3.53 3.12 12.79
CA LEU A 295 -2.50 2.16 13.19
C LEU A 295 -1.27 2.29 12.27
N SER A 296 -0.09 2.44 12.86
CA SER A 296 1.15 2.69 12.11
C SER A 296 2.31 1.85 12.62
N ALA A 297 2.90 1.08 11.71
CA ALA A 297 4.14 0.32 11.89
C ALA A 297 5.11 0.59 10.71
N THR A 298 5.18 1.85 10.27
CA THR A 298 5.96 2.28 9.11
C THR A 298 7.45 2.47 9.44
N SER A 299 8.28 2.65 8.41
CA SER A 299 9.63 3.21 8.56
C SER A 299 9.86 4.47 7.71
N GLU A 300 10.97 5.18 7.93
CA GLU A 300 11.23 6.49 7.29
C GLU A 300 11.85 6.37 5.91
N GLN A 301 11.54 7.40 5.14
CA GLN A 301 11.90 7.60 3.75
C GLN A 301 13.08 8.58 3.65
N TYR A 302 14.34 8.19 3.88
CA TYR A 302 15.48 9.00 3.37
C TYR A 302 16.80 8.21 3.23
N TYR A 303 17.23 8.03 1.97
CA TYR A 303 18.59 7.72 1.45
C TYR A 303 19.40 6.53 2.00
N TYR A 304 19.00 5.90 3.10
CA TYR A 304 19.67 4.73 3.67
C TYR A 304 18.64 3.71 4.16
N THR A 305 18.92 2.42 3.95
CA THR A 305 18.12 1.27 4.39
C THR A 305 17.82 1.31 5.87
N ILE A 306 16.58 1.69 6.21
CA ILE A 306 16.07 1.60 7.58
C ILE A 306 14.62 1.13 7.50
N GLY A 307 14.45 -0.20 7.46
CA GLY A 307 13.13 -0.85 7.42
C GLY A 307 12.66 -1.17 8.83
N ALA A 308 11.37 -0.98 9.10
CA ALA A 308 10.72 -1.74 10.15
C ALA A 308 10.91 -3.22 9.78
N LEU A 309 11.61 -3.97 10.64
CA LEU A 309 11.98 -5.37 10.36
C LEU A 309 10.98 -6.36 10.95
N GLY A 310 10.13 -5.89 11.87
CA GLY A 310 9.16 -6.72 12.57
C GLY A 310 8.05 -7.21 11.66
N ASN A 311 7.57 -8.42 11.94
CA ASN A 311 6.33 -8.95 11.39
C ASN A 311 5.19 -8.40 12.24
N ASN A 312 4.55 -7.32 11.78
CA ASN A 312 3.52 -6.63 12.56
C ASN A 312 2.13 -7.15 12.19
N THR A 313 1.24 -7.16 13.18
CA THR A 313 -0.19 -7.40 13.00
C THR A 313 -0.94 -6.14 13.39
N LEU A 314 -1.71 -5.58 12.46
CA LEU A 314 -2.57 -4.42 12.67
C LEU A 314 -4.02 -4.88 12.43
N ASN A 315 -4.88 -4.75 13.42
CA ASN A 315 -6.31 -5.02 13.31
C ASN A 315 -7.06 -3.71 13.56
N GLY A 316 -7.82 -3.24 12.57
CA GLY A 316 -8.65 -2.03 12.67
C GLY A 316 -9.81 -2.26 13.64
N GLY A 317 -10.72 -3.16 13.27
CA GLY A 317 -11.88 -3.52 14.07
C GLY A 317 -13.13 -2.94 13.45
N ALA A 318 -13.96 -2.25 14.23
CA ALA A 318 -15.20 -1.69 13.73
C ALA A 318 -15.08 -0.20 13.48
N GLY A 319 -15.24 0.23 12.24
CA GLY A 319 -15.22 1.62 11.80
C GLY A 319 -14.31 1.79 10.58
N ASN A 320 -14.09 3.03 10.15
CA ASN A 320 -13.27 3.27 8.97
C ASN A 320 -11.84 3.55 9.39
N ASP A 321 -10.99 2.54 9.25
CA ASP A 321 -9.65 2.51 9.82
C ASP A 321 -8.56 2.82 8.78
N THR A 322 -7.39 3.17 9.29
CA THR A 322 -6.20 3.43 8.48
C THR A 322 -5.02 2.66 9.04
N LEU A 323 -4.60 1.61 8.33
CA LEU A 323 -3.53 0.70 8.72
C LEU A 323 -2.33 0.88 7.80
N ASN A 324 -1.19 1.33 8.34
CA ASN A 324 0.02 1.60 7.57
C ASN A 324 1.22 0.79 8.07
N ALA A 325 1.79 -0.05 7.19
CA ALA A 325 3.11 -0.66 7.35
C ALA A 325 4.00 -0.39 6.12
N LYS A 326 3.83 0.78 5.50
CA LYS A 326 4.65 1.29 4.39
C LYS A 326 6.14 1.24 4.73
N TYR A 327 6.95 0.91 3.72
CA TYR A 327 8.41 0.79 3.80
C TYR A 327 8.93 -0.30 4.76
N SER A 328 8.03 -1.08 5.38
CA SER A 328 8.40 -2.24 6.19
C SER A 328 9.02 -3.32 5.31
N SER A 329 9.88 -4.11 5.94
CA SER A 329 10.54 -5.28 5.33
C SER A 329 10.11 -6.60 5.94
N GLY A 330 9.32 -6.57 7.01
CA GLY A 330 8.74 -7.75 7.65
C GLY A 330 7.52 -8.28 6.92
N ASP A 331 7.10 -9.49 7.27
CA ASP A 331 5.84 -10.08 6.80
C ASP A 331 4.70 -9.49 7.65
N ASN A 332 3.99 -8.47 7.14
CA ASN A 332 2.94 -7.78 7.88
C ASN A 332 1.55 -8.36 7.57
N LEU A 333 0.70 -8.39 8.59
CA LEU A 333 -0.72 -8.74 8.52
C LEU A 333 -1.55 -7.50 8.88
N LEU A 334 -2.37 -7.02 7.95
CA LEU A 334 -3.29 -5.91 8.17
C LEU A 334 -4.72 -6.43 7.95
N ASN A 335 -5.59 -6.25 8.94
CA ASN A 335 -7.00 -6.63 8.88
C ASN A 335 -7.86 -5.39 9.17
N GLY A 336 -8.70 -4.98 8.23
CA GLY A 336 -9.66 -3.87 8.40
C GLY A 336 -10.82 -4.27 9.32
N GLU A 337 -11.46 -5.40 9.01
CA GLU A 337 -12.68 -5.92 9.64
C GLU A 337 -13.96 -5.21 9.15
N ASP A 338 -14.70 -4.47 9.98
CA ASP A 338 -15.97 -3.86 9.60
C ASP A 338 -15.75 -2.37 9.27
N GLY A 339 -16.06 -1.91 8.07
CA GLY A 339 -15.99 -0.49 7.69
C GLY A 339 -15.29 -0.28 6.35
N ASN A 340 -15.14 0.98 5.94
CA ASN A 340 -14.41 1.30 4.72
C ASN A 340 -12.97 1.68 5.09
N ASP A 341 -12.06 0.75 4.90
CA ASP A 341 -10.71 0.78 5.44
C ASP A 341 -9.65 1.14 4.39
N PHE A 342 -8.55 1.69 4.88
CA PHE A 342 -7.35 1.94 4.09
C PHE A 342 -6.17 1.13 4.66
N LEU A 343 -5.69 0.16 3.91
CA LEU A 343 -4.58 -0.72 4.27
C LEU A 343 -3.42 -0.52 3.29
N SER A 344 -2.22 -0.26 3.81
CA SER A 344 -1.06 -0.08 2.94
C SER A 344 0.26 -0.61 3.50
N VAL A 345 0.92 -1.42 2.67
CA VAL A 345 2.30 -1.91 2.83
C VAL A 345 3.20 -1.41 1.70
N SER A 346 2.80 -0.34 1.01
CA SER A 346 3.50 0.14 -0.20
C SER A 346 4.92 0.64 0.08
N GLY A 347 5.76 0.54 -0.95
CA GLY A 347 7.08 1.17 -1.03
C GLY A 347 7.06 2.52 -1.78
N PHE A 348 8.24 2.99 -2.19
CA PHE A 348 8.40 4.15 -3.08
C PHE A 348 9.64 3.98 -3.95
N GLN A 349 9.67 4.65 -5.11
CA GLN A 349 10.82 4.65 -6.02
C GLN A 349 11.48 6.05 -6.11
N TYR A 350 12.74 6.16 -5.68
CA TYR A 350 13.65 7.24 -6.13
C TYR A 350 15.11 6.81 -6.05
N TYR A 351 15.80 6.80 -7.20
CA TYR A 351 17.25 6.56 -7.34
C TYR A 351 17.81 5.27 -6.69
N ASP A 352 17.22 4.11 -7.00
CA ASP A 352 17.69 2.77 -6.60
C ASP A 352 17.78 2.54 -5.08
N VAL A 353 16.76 1.86 -4.48
CA VAL A 353 16.60 1.39 -3.07
C VAL A 353 15.60 2.28 -2.28
N ILE A 354 14.44 1.87 -1.72
CA ILE A 354 13.94 0.58 -1.15
C ILE A 354 12.42 0.49 -1.39
N GLY A 355 11.96 -0.54 -2.11
CA GLY A 355 10.55 -0.96 -2.05
C GLY A 355 10.27 -1.65 -0.73
N ALA A 356 9.04 -1.60 -0.22
CA ALA A 356 8.66 -2.46 0.89
C ALA A 356 8.97 -3.93 0.55
N SER A 357 9.30 -4.75 1.54
CA SER A 357 9.58 -6.17 1.31
C SER A 357 8.78 -7.06 2.26
N GLY A 358 8.80 -8.35 2.00
CA GLY A 358 8.11 -9.35 2.81
C GLY A 358 6.87 -9.90 2.12
N ASN A 359 6.35 -11.00 2.65
CA ASN A 359 5.09 -11.58 2.18
C ASN A 359 3.97 -11.02 3.04
N ASN A 360 3.33 -9.96 2.55
CA ASN A 360 2.30 -9.26 3.32
C ASN A 360 0.91 -9.83 3.05
N THR A 361 0.04 -9.78 4.05
CA THR A 361 -1.38 -10.14 3.94
C THR A 361 -2.22 -8.95 4.35
N LEU A 362 -3.12 -8.51 3.47
CA LEU A 362 -4.07 -7.43 3.71
C LEU A 362 -5.48 -8.01 3.51
N THR A 363 -6.35 -7.84 4.49
CA THR A 363 -7.76 -8.22 4.41
C THR A 363 -8.60 -7.00 4.75
N GLY A 364 -9.44 -6.55 3.82
CA GLY A 364 -10.37 -5.43 4.01
C GLY A 364 -11.45 -5.84 5.00
N GLY A 365 -12.34 -6.73 4.59
CA GLY A 365 -13.40 -7.27 5.44
C GLY A 365 -14.76 -6.90 4.88
N ALA A 366 -15.52 -6.06 5.57
CA ALA A 366 -16.84 -5.63 5.13
C ALA A 366 -16.89 -4.11 4.96
N GLY A 367 -17.05 -3.64 3.74
CA GLY A 367 -17.12 -2.23 3.36
C GLY A 367 -16.40 -2.00 2.03
N ASP A 368 -16.39 -0.76 1.54
CA ASP A 368 -15.63 -0.46 0.31
C ASP A 368 -14.18 -0.10 0.70
N ASP A 369 -13.25 -1.03 0.51
CA ASP A 369 -11.89 -0.99 1.05
C ASP A 369 -10.82 -0.63 0.02
N TYR A 370 -9.71 -0.10 0.53
CA TYR A 370 -8.54 0.27 -0.26
C TYR A 370 -7.28 -0.45 0.23
N LEU A 371 -6.81 -1.43 -0.53
CA LEU A 371 -5.66 -2.28 -0.19
C LEU A 371 -4.50 -2.04 -1.16
N TYR A 372 -3.37 -1.57 -0.62
CA TYR A 372 -2.20 -1.17 -1.42
C TYR A 372 -0.90 -1.88 -1.00
N ALA A 373 -0.27 -2.58 -1.94
CA ALA A 373 1.10 -3.09 -1.83
C ALA A 373 1.95 -2.69 -3.06
N ASP A 374 1.78 -1.46 -3.53
CA ASP A 374 2.53 -0.90 -4.65
C ASP A 374 4.03 -0.80 -4.34
N TYR A 375 4.89 -0.93 -5.36
CA TYR A 375 6.35 -0.84 -5.23
C TYR A 375 6.92 -1.76 -4.14
N SER A 376 6.29 -2.92 -3.93
CA SER A 376 6.72 -3.90 -2.95
C SER A 376 7.41 -5.11 -3.59
N SER A 377 8.14 -5.85 -2.77
CA SER A 377 8.79 -7.10 -3.14
C SER A 377 8.35 -8.23 -2.22
N GLY A 378 8.16 -9.42 -2.77
CA GLY A 378 7.62 -10.57 -2.04
C GLY A 378 6.24 -10.97 -2.56
N THR A 379 5.72 -12.08 -2.08
CA THR A 379 4.39 -12.56 -2.45
C THR A 379 3.37 -11.92 -1.51
N ASN A 380 2.62 -10.94 -2.02
CA ASN A 380 1.55 -10.30 -1.27
C ASN A 380 0.20 -10.97 -1.54
N SER A 381 -0.64 -11.05 -0.51
CA SER A 381 -2.03 -11.52 -0.57
C SER A 381 -2.95 -10.38 -0.14
N LEU A 382 -3.81 -9.91 -1.04
CA LEU A 382 -4.82 -8.90 -0.78
C LEU A 382 -6.20 -9.55 -0.95
N ASP A 383 -7.09 -9.33 0.00
CA ASP A 383 -8.46 -9.85 0.02
C ASP A 383 -9.41 -8.71 0.39
N GLY A 384 -10.27 -8.29 -0.54
CA GLY A 384 -11.22 -7.19 -0.35
C GLY A 384 -12.31 -7.58 0.64
N GLY A 385 -13.06 -8.64 0.31
CA GLY A 385 -14.09 -9.19 1.18
C GLY A 385 -15.48 -8.88 0.64
N ILE A 386 -16.30 -8.13 1.40
CA ILE A 386 -17.64 -7.71 0.99
C ILE A 386 -17.62 -6.20 0.77
N GLY A 387 -17.95 -5.75 -0.43
CA GLY A 387 -18.01 -4.34 -0.81
C GLY A 387 -17.35 -4.11 -2.16
N ASN A 388 -17.27 -2.87 -2.61
CA ASN A 388 -16.59 -2.53 -3.86
C ASN A 388 -15.16 -2.09 -3.54
N ASP A 389 -14.23 -3.01 -3.71
CA ASP A 389 -12.88 -2.88 -3.20
C ASP A 389 -11.88 -2.45 -4.28
N VAL A 390 -10.80 -1.82 -3.83
CA VAL A 390 -9.68 -1.42 -4.69
C VAL A 390 -8.40 -2.08 -4.18
N LEU A 391 -7.91 -3.06 -4.93
CA LEU A 391 -6.70 -3.81 -4.61
C LEU A 391 -5.61 -3.50 -5.64
N ASN A 392 -4.45 -3.04 -5.17
CA ASN A 392 -3.36 -2.66 -6.07
C ASN A 392 -1.98 -3.17 -5.59
N VAL A 393 -1.24 -3.74 -6.54
CA VAL A 393 0.16 -4.19 -6.41
C VAL A 393 0.99 -3.65 -7.58
N GLN A 394 0.82 -2.37 -7.91
CA GLN A 394 1.49 -1.72 -9.04
C GLN A 394 3.01 -1.72 -8.86
N ALA A 395 3.75 -1.96 -9.95
CA ALA A 395 5.22 -1.97 -9.95
C ALA A 395 5.83 -2.93 -8.89
N SER A 396 5.10 -3.97 -8.48
CA SER A 396 5.55 -4.93 -7.49
C SER A 396 6.31 -6.10 -8.11
N THR A 397 7.00 -6.86 -7.27
CA THR A 397 7.70 -8.08 -7.65
C THR A 397 7.27 -9.23 -6.76
N GLY A 398 7.18 -10.45 -7.30
CA GLY A 398 6.72 -11.63 -6.59
C GLY A 398 5.40 -12.14 -7.15
N ASP A 399 5.01 -13.36 -6.78
CA ASP A 399 3.73 -13.93 -7.23
C ASP A 399 2.64 -13.41 -6.29
N ASN A 400 1.93 -12.35 -6.68
CA ASN A 400 0.88 -11.75 -5.84
C ASN A 400 -0.49 -12.38 -6.08
N LEU A 401 -1.32 -12.42 -5.03
CA LEU A 401 -2.71 -12.87 -5.07
C LEU A 401 -3.63 -11.71 -4.66
N LEU A 402 -4.58 -11.36 -5.52
CA LEU A 402 -5.62 -10.38 -5.24
C LEU A 402 -6.98 -11.08 -5.38
N ASN A 403 -7.81 -11.02 -4.34
CA ASN A 403 -9.19 -11.49 -4.36
C ASN A 403 -10.11 -10.30 -4.05
N GLY A 404 -11.05 -9.98 -4.95
CA GLY A 404 -12.05 -8.94 -4.75
C GLY A 404 -13.07 -9.38 -3.70
N GLY A 405 -13.81 -10.44 -4.01
CA GLY A 405 -14.80 -11.02 -3.11
C GLY A 405 -16.21 -10.78 -3.62
N ASP A 406 -17.09 -10.24 -2.77
CA ASP A 406 -18.46 -9.88 -3.14
C ASP A 406 -18.55 -8.36 -3.39
N GLY A 407 -18.80 -7.93 -4.63
CA GLY A 407 -19.01 -6.54 -5.02
C GLY A 407 -18.41 -6.25 -6.38
N ASN A 408 -18.38 -4.98 -6.80
CA ASN A 408 -17.77 -4.61 -8.07
C ASN A 408 -16.36 -4.08 -7.82
N ASP A 409 -15.37 -4.93 -7.98
CA ASP A 409 -14.01 -4.70 -7.51
C ASP A 409 -13.07 -4.21 -8.60
N TYR A 410 -12.04 -3.48 -8.18
CA TYR A 410 -10.93 -3.07 -9.03
C TYR A 410 -9.63 -3.70 -8.54
N LEU A 411 -9.10 -4.63 -9.33
CA LEU A 411 -7.86 -5.35 -9.02
C LEU A 411 -6.79 -4.98 -10.05
N SER A 412 -5.63 -4.52 -9.58
CA SER A 412 -4.50 -4.26 -10.47
C SER A 412 -3.14 -4.77 -10.01
N ALA A 413 -2.47 -5.46 -10.93
CA ALA A 413 -1.04 -5.75 -10.91
C ALA A 413 -0.37 -5.20 -12.18
N SER A 414 -0.75 -3.98 -12.59
CA SER A 414 -0.20 -3.31 -13.77
C SER A 414 1.18 -2.71 -13.51
N SER A 415 1.97 -2.55 -14.56
CA SER A 415 3.25 -1.83 -14.49
C SER A 415 3.03 -0.32 -14.30
N ASP A 416 4.03 0.38 -13.74
CA ASP A 416 4.04 1.84 -13.70
C ASP A 416 4.98 2.43 -14.75
N SER A 417 4.61 3.59 -15.30
CA SER A 417 5.42 4.34 -16.26
C SER A 417 5.81 5.68 -15.68
N THR A 418 7.10 5.87 -15.45
CA THR A 418 7.66 7.14 -14.98
C THR A 418 8.46 7.81 -16.09
N ARG A 419 8.79 9.09 -15.90
CA ARG A 419 9.71 9.81 -16.80
C ARG A 419 11.10 9.18 -16.89
N TYR A 420 11.47 8.34 -15.92
CA TYR A 420 12.79 7.71 -15.81
C TYR A 420 12.83 6.28 -16.36
N GLY A 421 11.67 5.71 -16.70
CA GLY A 421 11.55 4.37 -17.25
C GLY A 421 10.23 3.71 -16.88
N ILE A 422 10.09 2.44 -17.24
CA ILE A 422 8.96 1.60 -16.85
C ILE A 422 9.38 0.76 -15.66
N GLU A 423 8.60 0.84 -14.60
CA GLU A 423 8.67 -0.07 -13.47
C GLU A 423 7.72 -1.24 -13.75
N ARG A 424 8.28 -2.33 -14.28
CA ARG A 424 7.47 -3.47 -14.66
C ARG A 424 7.03 -4.26 -13.43
N THR A 425 5.73 -4.49 -13.31
CA THR A 425 5.24 -5.54 -12.40
C THR A 425 5.71 -6.90 -12.92
N SER A 426 6.26 -7.71 -12.02
CA SER A 426 6.85 -9.01 -12.33
C SER A 426 6.39 -10.08 -11.35
N GLY A 427 6.60 -11.34 -11.71
CA GLY A 427 6.00 -12.49 -11.02
C GLY A 427 4.67 -12.92 -11.62
N ASN A 428 4.23 -14.13 -11.29
CA ASN A 428 3.02 -14.72 -11.82
C ASN A 428 1.83 -14.34 -10.93
N ASN A 429 1.17 -13.22 -11.25
CA ASN A 429 0.09 -12.68 -10.43
C ASN A 429 -1.23 -13.40 -10.71
N THR A 430 -2.03 -13.60 -9.66
CA THR A 430 -3.39 -14.13 -9.73
C THR A 430 -4.37 -13.08 -9.22
N LEU A 431 -5.34 -12.71 -10.05
CA LEU A 431 -6.42 -11.78 -9.70
C LEU A 431 -7.75 -12.55 -9.84
N ASN A 432 -8.54 -12.58 -8.78
CA ASN A 432 -9.88 -13.18 -8.76
C ASN A 432 -10.89 -12.09 -8.42
N GLY A 433 -11.83 -11.80 -9.30
CA GLY A 433 -12.91 -10.82 -9.08
C GLY A 433 -13.87 -11.32 -8.01
N GLY A 434 -14.62 -12.36 -8.31
CA GLY A 434 -15.53 -13.01 -7.36
C GLY A 434 -16.98 -12.87 -7.82
N ILE A 435 -17.82 -12.23 -7.02
CA ILE A 435 -19.22 -11.95 -7.35
C ILE A 435 -19.38 -10.45 -7.60
N GLY A 436 -19.76 -10.06 -8.81
CA GLY A 436 -20.06 -8.69 -9.20
C GLY A 436 -19.39 -8.34 -10.53
N ASP A 437 -19.60 -7.12 -11.02
CA ASP A 437 -19.03 -6.65 -12.28
C ASP A 437 -17.62 -6.07 -12.03
N ASP A 438 -16.59 -6.89 -12.20
CA ASP A 438 -15.23 -6.60 -11.77
C ASP A 438 -14.34 -6.03 -12.88
N THR A 439 -13.28 -5.32 -12.48
CA THR A 439 -12.22 -4.85 -13.39
C THR A 439 -10.85 -5.35 -12.92
N LEU A 440 -10.27 -6.26 -13.71
CA LEU A 440 -8.97 -6.88 -13.42
C LEU A 440 -7.93 -6.44 -14.46
N SER A 441 -6.77 -5.96 -14.02
CA SER A 441 -5.74 -5.48 -14.93
C SER A 441 -4.29 -5.81 -14.54
N VAL A 442 -3.55 -6.40 -15.49
CA VAL A 442 -2.11 -6.67 -15.41
C VAL A 442 -1.36 -6.01 -16.57
N ASN A 443 -1.77 -4.80 -16.94
CA ASN A 443 -1.28 -4.15 -18.15
C ASN A 443 0.24 -3.87 -18.08
N GLY A 444 0.93 -4.21 -19.16
CA GLY A 444 2.38 -4.05 -19.27
C GLY A 444 3.21 -4.92 -18.32
N SER A 445 2.63 -5.93 -17.65
CA SER A 445 3.37 -6.87 -16.80
C SER A 445 4.35 -7.74 -17.61
N ALA A 446 5.31 -8.37 -16.94
CA ALA A 446 6.39 -9.13 -17.59
C ALA A 446 6.16 -10.65 -17.71
N ASN A 447 5.35 -11.23 -16.84
CA ASN A 447 5.27 -12.67 -16.55
C ASN A 447 3.88 -13.24 -16.84
N ASP A 448 3.70 -14.55 -16.64
CA ASP A 448 2.45 -15.25 -16.90
C ASP A 448 1.45 -14.96 -15.76
N ASN A 449 0.35 -14.27 -16.05
CA ASN A 449 -0.67 -13.94 -15.05
C ASN A 449 -1.97 -14.73 -15.29
N LEU A 450 -2.72 -14.92 -14.21
CA LEU A 450 -4.06 -15.50 -14.21
C LEU A 450 -5.07 -14.44 -13.74
N LEU A 451 -6.08 -14.18 -14.55
CA LEU A 451 -7.22 -13.34 -14.18
C LEU A 451 -8.48 -14.20 -14.28
N ASP A 452 -9.29 -14.20 -13.24
CA ASP A 452 -10.58 -14.88 -13.16
C ASP A 452 -11.64 -13.84 -12.75
N GLY A 453 -12.60 -13.55 -13.63
CA GLY A 453 -13.67 -12.59 -13.36
C GLY A 453 -14.64 -13.14 -12.32
N GLY A 454 -15.25 -14.28 -12.62
CA GLY A 454 -16.13 -14.99 -11.70
C GLY A 454 -17.58 -14.89 -12.13
N ASP A 455 -18.46 -14.48 -11.22
CA ASP A 455 -19.87 -14.23 -11.50
C ASP A 455 -20.07 -12.72 -11.75
N GLY A 456 -20.50 -12.31 -12.93
CA GLY A 456 -20.71 -10.90 -13.27
C GLY A 456 -20.26 -10.57 -14.68
N SER A 457 -20.47 -9.33 -15.13
CA SER A 457 -20.01 -8.86 -16.44
C SER A 457 -18.69 -8.12 -16.30
N ASP A 458 -17.60 -8.86 -16.48
CA ASP A 458 -16.28 -8.46 -16.04
C ASP A 458 -15.43 -7.82 -17.15
N ARG A 459 -14.44 -7.06 -16.74
CA ARG A 459 -13.44 -6.45 -17.62
C ARG A 459 -12.04 -6.91 -17.25
N LEU A 460 -11.47 -7.79 -18.07
CA LEU A 460 -10.14 -8.35 -17.85
C LEU A 460 -9.15 -7.80 -18.89
N SER A 461 -7.97 -7.35 -18.45
CA SER A 461 -6.95 -6.81 -19.36
C SER A 461 -5.52 -7.19 -19.01
N ALA A 462 -4.83 -7.83 -19.96
CA ALA A 462 -3.38 -8.05 -19.96
C ALA A 462 -2.75 -7.41 -21.22
N SER A 463 -3.05 -6.13 -21.42
CA SER A 463 -2.70 -5.38 -22.63
C SER A 463 -1.37 -4.63 -22.49
N GLY A 464 -0.72 -4.37 -23.62
CA GLY A 464 0.29 -3.33 -23.71
C GLY A 464 -0.35 -1.93 -23.77
N TYR A 465 0.44 -0.89 -23.52
CA TYR A 465 0.01 0.50 -23.62
C TYR A 465 1.11 1.38 -24.20
N TRP A 466 0.73 2.57 -24.67
CA TRP A 466 1.67 3.56 -25.16
C TRP A 466 1.86 4.69 -24.13
N ASP A 467 3.11 5.04 -23.88
CA ASP A 467 3.50 6.15 -23.03
C ASP A 467 4.32 7.17 -23.81
N TYR A 468 4.14 8.46 -23.51
CA TYR A 468 4.81 9.55 -24.19
C TYR A 468 6.35 9.53 -24.03
N TYR A 469 6.84 9.17 -22.85
CA TYR A 469 8.26 9.13 -22.52
C TYR A 469 8.91 7.80 -22.91
N ASN A 470 8.18 6.69 -22.75
CA ASN A 470 8.75 5.34 -22.90
C ASN A 470 8.33 4.62 -24.19
N GLY A 471 7.40 5.17 -24.97
CA GLY A 471 6.91 4.57 -26.22
C GLY A 471 5.95 3.40 -25.98
N LEU A 472 5.94 2.43 -26.89
CA LEU A 472 5.10 1.22 -26.73
C LEU A 472 5.68 0.31 -25.65
N ASN A 473 4.88 0.04 -24.63
CA ASN A 473 5.13 -0.96 -23.61
C ASN A 473 4.21 -2.17 -23.82
N SER A 474 4.71 -3.20 -24.50
CA SER A 474 3.97 -4.44 -24.67
C SER A 474 3.85 -5.20 -23.34
N ALA A 475 2.69 -5.79 -23.10
CA ALA A 475 2.57 -6.88 -22.13
C ALA A 475 3.38 -8.09 -22.61
N LEU A 476 4.09 -8.71 -21.67
CA LEU A 476 4.85 -9.94 -21.90
C LEU A 476 4.16 -11.08 -21.13
N GLY A 477 4.64 -12.31 -21.30
CA GLY A 477 4.08 -13.49 -20.65
C GLY A 477 2.86 -14.09 -21.35
N ASN A 478 2.60 -15.35 -21.08
CA ASN A 478 1.44 -16.11 -21.54
C ASN A 478 0.34 -15.99 -20.49
N ASN A 479 -0.58 -15.04 -20.68
CA ASN A 479 -1.61 -14.76 -19.70
C ASN A 479 -2.86 -15.63 -19.94
N THR A 480 -3.53 -16.02 -18.87
CA THR A 480 -4.83 -16.70 -18.90
C THR A 480 -5.88 -15.77 -18.30
N LEU A 481 -6.92 -15.46 -19.06
CA LEU A 481 -8.02 -14.60 -18.64
C LEU A 481 -9.32 -15.40 -18.79
N ASN A 482 -10.03 -15.64 -17.69
CA ASN A 482 -11.33 -16.31 -17.66
C ASN A 482 -12.39 -15.28 -17.26
N GLY A 483 -13.39 -15.07 -18.10
CA GLY A 483 -14.52 -14.20 -17.79
C GLY A 483 -15.40 -14.84 -16.72
N GLY A 484 -15.97 -16.00 -17.03
CA GLY A 484 -16.80 -16.75 -16.10
C GLY A 484 -18.27 -16.68 -16.51
N ALA A 485 -19.11 -16.10 -15.67
CA ALA A 485 -20.54 -15.99 -15.93
C ALA A 485 -20.99 -14.54 -16.08
N GLY A 486 -21.32 -14.11 -17.29
CA GLY A 486 -21.85 -12.77 -17.57
C GLY A 486 -21.46 -12.35 -18.98
N ASN A 487 -21.52 -11.06 -19.31
CA ASN A 487 -21.06 -10.60 -20.62
C ASN A 487 -19.71 -9.90 -20.45
N ASP A 488 -18.65 -10.63 -20.72
CA ASP A 488 -17.30 -10.25 -20.33
C ASP A 488 -16.54 -9.52 -21.46
N SER A 489 -15.66 -8.62 -21.07
CA SER A 489 -14.77 -7.89 -21.97
C SER A 489 -13.31 -8.27 -21.67
N ILE A 490 -12.76 -9.17 -22.46
CA ILE A 490 -11.42 -9.76 -22.24
C ILE A 490 -10.43 -9.24 -23.28
N ILE A 491 -9.33 -8.61 -22.85
CA ILE A 491 -8.45 -7.82 -23.73
C ILE A 491 -6.97 -8.11 -23.51
N VAL A 492 -6.27 -8.54 -24.56
CA VAL A 492 -4.79 -8.73 -24.59
C VAL A 492 -4.12 -7.97 -25.74
N ASN A 493 -4.67 -6.81 -26.09
CA ASN A 493 -4.17 -5.98 -27.18
C ASN A 493 -2.71 -5.59 -26.95
N LEU A 494 -1.94 -5.48 -28.03
CA LEU A 494 -0.51 -5.11 -27.99
C LEU A 494 0.37 -6.05 -27.13
N SER A 495 -0.12 -7.25 -26.78
CA SER A 495 0.64 -8.31 -26.12
C SER A 495 1.48 -9.11 -27.11
N THR A 496 2.60 -9.65 -26.62
CA THR A 496 3.54 -10.47 -27.41
C THR A 496 3.53 -11.95 -27.03
N GLY A 497 2.96 -12.32 -25.89
CA GLY A 497 2.88 -13.71 -25.42
C GLY A 497 1.68 -14.48 -25.97
N ASN A 498 1.68 -15.80 -25.76
CA ASN A 498 0.58 -16.68 -26.19
C ASN A 498 -0.51 -16.68 -25.13
N ASN A 499 -1.52 -15.83 -25.29
CA ASN A 499 -2.56 -15.70 -24.27
C ASN A 499 -3.73 -16.66 -24.51
N LEU A 500 -4.39 -17.06 -23.43
CA LEU A 500 -5.64 -17.81 -23.40
C LEU A 500 -6.74 -16.91 -22.86
N LEU A 501 -7.79 -16.70 -23.65
CA LEU A 501 -8.98 -15.94 -23.28
C LEU A 501 -10.15 -16.91 -23.32
N ASN A 502 -10.87 -17.05 -22.20
CA ASN A 502 -12.09 -17.85 -22.10
C ASN A 502 -13.22 -16.92 -21.67
N GLY A 503 -14.25 -16.76 -22.50
CA GLY A 503 -15.45 -15.99 -22.17
C GLY A 503 -16.24 -16.69 -21.06
N GLY A 504 -16.80 -17.86 -21.38
CA GLY A 504 -17.51 -18.67 -20.40
C GLY A 504 -18.98 -18.77 -20.77
N SER A 505 -19.87 -18.23 -19.95
CA SER A 505 -21.29 -18.15 -20.29
C SER A 505 -21.75 -16.70 -20.40
N GLY A 506 -22.46 -16.37 -21.48
CA GLY A 506 -22.98 -15.05 -21.77
C GLY A 506 -22.36 -14.51 -23.05
N ASN A 507 -22.70 -13.29 -23.46
CA ASN A 507 -22.27 -12.78 -24.77
C ASN A 507 -20.96 -12.01 -24.60
N ASP A 508 -19.84 -12.69 -24.83
CA ASP A 508 -18.52 -12.20 -24.48
C ASP A 508 -17.83 -11.49 -25.64
N SER A 509 -16.91 -10.59 -25.29
CA SER A 509 -16.10 -9.82 -26.25
C SER A 509 -14.62 -10.01 -25.97
N LEU A 510 -13.95 -10.77 -26.83
CA LEU A 510 -12.56 -11.19 -26.68
C LEU A 510 -11.68 -10.50 -27.74
N PHE A 511 -10.61 -9.83 -27.30
CA PHE A 511 -9.72 -9.03 -28.17
C PHE A 511 -8.25 -9.37 -27.97
N GLY A 512 -7.53 -9.63 -29.07
CA GLY A 512 -6.07 -9.84 -29.10
C GLY A 512 -5.36 -9.04 -30.19
N SER A 513 -5.87 -7.85 -30.47
CA SER A 513 -5.53 -7.06 -31.66
C SER A 513 -4.26 -6.21 -31.49
N GLY A 514 -3.58 -5.99 -32.62
CA GLY A 514 -2.60 -4.92 -32.78
C GLY A 514 -3.25 -3.57 -33.07
N PHE A 515 -2.44 -2.58 -33.44
CA PHE A 515 -2.91 -1.27 -33.86
C PHE A 515 -2.25 -0.82 -35.17
N ASP A 516 -3.07 -0.27 -36.06
CA ASP A 516 -2.62 0.46 -37.27
C ASP A 516 -2.49 1.94 -36.89
N GLY A 517 -1.25 2.42 -36.80
CA GLY A 517 -0.84 3.64 -36.08
C GLY A 517 -1.67 4.91 -36.29
N LEU A 518 -1.61 5.78 -35.27
CA LEU A 518 -1.93 7.22 -35.38
C LEU A 518 -1.11 7.80 -36.55
N SER A 519 -1.77 8.55 -37.43
CA SER A 519 -1.28 9.04 -38.75
C SER A 519 0.11 9.69 -38.75
N ASP A 520 0.62 10.07 -37.59
CA ASP A 520 1.81 10.91 -37.45
C ASP A 520 3.10 10.12 -37.13
N LEU A 521 3.01 8.83 -36.76
CA LEU A 521 4.18 8.04 -36.33
C LEU A 521 4.61 6.89 -37.25
N ASN A 522 3.82 6.53 -38.29
CA ASN A 522 4.12 5.41 -39.20
C ASN A 522 4.56 4.10 -38.49
N ALA A 523 4.06 3.87 -37.28
CA ALA A 523 4.40 2.69 -36.50
C ALA A 523 3.23 1.71 -36.52
N TYR A 524 3.46 0.55 -37.15
CA TYR A 524 2.55 -0.61 -37.11
C TYR A 524 2.90 -1.42 -35.88
N TYR A 525 1.98 -1.51 -34.92
CA TYR A 525 2.19 -2.29 -33.71
C TYR A 525 1.41 -3.59 -33.81
N VAL A 526 2.09 -4.60 -34.33
CA VAL A 526 1.53 -5.92 -34.62
C VAL A 526 1.67 -6.78 -33.36
N THR A 527 0.59 -7.42 -32.90
CA THR A 527 0.68 -8.45 -31.85
C THR A 527 1.32 -9.71 -32.42
N SER A 528 2.19 -10.38 -31.68
CA SER A 528 2.97 -11.52 -32.21
C SER A 528 2.66 -12.88 -31.59
N GLY A 529 1.92 -12.90 -30.48
CA GLY A 529 1.54 -14.12 -29.78
C GLY A 529 0.56 -14.99 -30.56
N ASN A 530 0.66 -16.31 -30.40
CA ASN A 530 -0.35 -17.26 -30.85
C ASN A 530 -1.44 -17.33 -29.78
N ASN A 531 -2.47 -16.50 -29.90
CA ASN A 531 -3.52 -16.42 -28.90
C ASN A 531 -4.61 -17.45 -29.16
N THR A 532 -5.25 -17.92 -28.08
CA THR A 532 -6.46 -18.73 -28.11
C THR A 532 -7.60 -17.92 -27.50
N LEU A 533 -8.64 -17.68 -28.27
CA LEU A 533 -9.87 -17.03 -27.84
C LEU A 533 -10.99 -18.08 -27.92
N ASN A 534 -11.58 -18.41 -26.77
CA ASN A 534 -12.72 -19.31 -26.66
C ASN A 534 -13.92 -18.49 -26.18
N GLY A 535 -14.96 -18.35 -26.99
CA GLY A 535 -16.19 -17.64 -26.63
C GLY A 535 -16.92 -18.37 -25.50
N GLY A 536 -17.37 -19.60 -25.78
CA GLY A 536 -17.97 -20.47 -24.78
C GLY A 536 -19.43 -20.74 -25.11
N ALA A 537 -20.35 -20.24 -24.30
CA ALA A 537 -21.78 -20.36 -24.53
C ALA A 537 -22.41 -18.98 -24.75
N ASP A 538 -23.48 -18.93 -25.55
CA ASP A 538 -24.14 -17.74 -26.06
C ASP A 538 -23.37 -17.04 -27.18
N ASN A 539 -23.78 -15.85 -27.63
CA ASN A 539 -23.27 -15.27 -28.88
C ASN A 539 -22.06 -14.39 -28.63
N ASP A 540 -20.90 -14.80 -29.14
CA ASP A 540 -19.64 -14.17 -28.79
C ASP A 540 -19.04 -13.35 -29.93
N TYR A 541 -18.21 -12.37 -29.56
CA TYR A 541 -17.45 -11.53 -30.47
C TYR A 541 -15.95 -11.72 -30.24
N LEU A 542 -15.27 -12.38 -31.18
CA LEU A 542 -13.84 -12.69 -31.10
C LEU A 542 -13.07 -11.92 -32.18
N ASN A 543 -12.09 -11.11 -31.78
CA ASN A 543 -11.34 -10.23 -32.68
C ASN A 543 -9.82 -10.30 -32.47
N ILE A 544 -9.07 -10.57 -33.55
CA ILE A 544 -7.60 -10.61 -33.56
C ILE A 544 -6.95 -9.77 -34.68
N GLU A 545 -7.57 -8.64 -35.03
CA GLU A 545 -7.05 -7.77 -36.08
C GLU A 545 -5.58 -7.36 -35.89
N TYR A 546 -4.84 -7.25 -36.99
CA TYR A 546 -3.42 -6.84 -37.00
C TYR A 546 -2.50 -7.74 -36.14
N SER A 547 -2.82 -9.03 -36.02
CA SER A 547 -1.95 -10.03 -35.39
C SER A 547 -1.06 -10.76 -36.41
N SER A 548 0.19 -11.02 -36.05
CA SER A 548 1.12 -11.85 -36.82
C SER A 548 1.20 -13.30 -36.36
N GLY A 549 0.64 -13.61 -35.18
CA GLY A 549 0.61 -14.96 -34.63
C GLY A 549 -0.38 -15.88 -35.35
N ASN A 550 -0.22 -17.18 -35.17
CA ASN A 550 -1.19 -18.18 -35.62
C ASN A 550 -2.23 -18.36 -34.50
N ASN A 551 -3.36 -17.67 -34.61
CA ASN A 551 -4.35 -17.63 -33.54
C ASN A 551 -5.41 -18.73 -33.71
N LEU A 552 -6.01 -19.16 -32.60
CA LEU A 552 -7.21 -19.97 -32.55
C LEU A 552 -8.36 -19.12 -32.03
N LEU A 553 -9.43 -19.01 -32.82
CA LEU A 553 -10.71 -18.45 -32.41
C LEU A 553 -11.73 -19.59 -32.43
N ASP A 554 -12.32 -19.91 -31.28
CA ASP A 554 -13.33 -20.95 -31.10
C ASP A 554 -14.59 -20.26 -30.54
N GLY A 555 -15.65 -20.15 -31.33
CA GLY A 555 -16.89 -19.48 -30.94
C GLY A 555 -17.59 -20.24 -29.82
N GLY A 556 -17.94 -21.50 -30.08
CA GLY A 556 -18.54 -22.38 -29.09
C GLY A 556 -20.02 -22.62 -29.40
N ASP A 557 -20.90 -22.42 -28.43
CA ASP A 557 -22.35 -22.53 -28.60
C ASP A 557 -22.95 -21.13 -28.78
N GLY A 558 -23.38 -20.71 -29.96
CA GLY A 558 -23.78 -19.32 -30.17
C GLY A 558 -23.97 -18.97 -31.63
N ASN A 559 -24.38 -17.74 -31.94
CA ASN A 559 -24.21 -17.20 -33.28
C ASN A 559 -23.04 -16.22 -33.24
N ASP A 560 -21.85 -16.73 -33.47
CA ASP A 560 -20.63 -16.05 -33.11
C ASP A 560 -20.06 -15.22 -34.28
N ILE A 561 -19.31 -14.19 -33.93
CA ILE A 561 -18.60 -13.33 -34.88
C ILE A 561 -17.11 -13.47 -34.63
N LEU A 562 -16.41 -14.13 -35.56
CA LEU A 562 -14.97 -14.37 -35.50
C LEU A 562 -14.26 -13.56 -36.58
N ILE A 563 -13.37 -12.65 -36.16
CA ILE A 563 -12.70 -11.69 -37.04
C ILE A 563 -11.18 -11.75 -36.86
N ALA A 564 -10.48 -12.08 -37.94
CA ALA A 564 -9.03 -12.00 -38.07
C ALA A 564 -8.60 -11.04 -39.20
N SER A 565 -9.43 -10.05 -39.53
CA SER A 565 -9.14 -9.05 -40.58
C SER A 565 -7.74 -8.44 -40.40
N ASN A 566 -6.98 -8.28 -41.48
CA ASN A 566 -5.60 -7.78 -41.45
C ASN A 566 -4.58 -8.56 -40.58
N ALA A 567 -4.98 -9.60 -39.85
CA ALA A 567 -4.03 -10.55 -39.28
C ALA A 567 -3.27 -11.22 -40.44
N THR A 568 -1.99 -11.54 -40.25
CA THR A 568 -1.11 -12.12 -41.28
C THR A 568 -0.68 -13.54 -40.97
N GLY A 569 -0.96 -14.02 -39.76
CA GLY A 569 -0.68 -15.40 -39.36
C GLY A 569 -1.61 -16.40 -40.01
N LYS A 570 -1.38 -17.69 -39.77
CA LYS A 570 -2.27 -18.77 -40.22
C LYS A 570 -3.23 -19.10 -39.10
N ASN A 571 -4.39 -18.47 -39.12
CA ASN A 571 -5.37 -18.57 -38.05
C ASN A 571 -6.28 -19.79 -38.25
N THR A 572 -6.84 -20.28 -37.15
CA THR A 572 -7.90 -21.28 -37.15
C THR A 572 -9.13 -20.66 -36.53
N LEU A 573 -10.21 -20.56 -37.29
CA LEU A 573 -11.50 -20.06 -36.84
C LEU A 573 -12.50 -21.22 -36.86
N LYS A 574 -13.15 -21.47 -35.72
CA LYS A 574 -14.21 -22.45 -35.56
C LYS A 574 -15.46 -21.74 -35.07
N GLY A 575 -16.56 -21.83 -35.81
CA GLY A 575 -17.86 -21.31 -35.38
C GLY A 575 -18.37 -22.11 -34.19
N GLY A 576 -18.71 -23.38 -34.42
CA GLY A 576 -19.15 -24.29 -33.36
C GLY A 576 -20.61 -24.67 -33.59
N ASN A 577 -21.49 -24.42 -32.62
CA ASN A 577 -22.92 -24.64 -32.76
C ASN A 577 -23.65 -23.31 -32.93
N GLY A 578 -24.31 -23.09 -34.06
CA GLY A 578 -25.21 -21.97 -34.33
C GLY A 578 -24.92 -21.37 -35.69
N ASN A 579 -25.23 -20.10 -35.92
CA ASN A 579 -25.08 -19.48 -37.25
C ASN A 579 -23.95 -18.47 -37.22
N ASP A 580 -22.75 -18.93 -37.56
CA ASP A 580 -21.54 -18.18 -37.27
C ASP A 580 -21.06 -17.34 -38.44
N THR A 581 -20.34 -16.26 -38.16
CA THR A 581 -19.71 -15.39 -39.17
C THR A 581 -18.21 -15.40 -38.99
N LEU A 582 -17.49 -15.98 -39.95
CA LEU A 582 -16.03 -16.16 -39.89
C LEU A 582 -15.32 -15.30 -40.95
N THR A 583 -14.37 -14.46 -40.52
CA THR A 583 -13.52 -13.64 -41.40
C THR A 583 -12.04 -13.99 -41.17
N GLY A 584 -11.43 -14.74 -42.10
CA GLY A 584 -10.04 -15.22 -41.97
C GLY A 584 -8.97 -14.12 -42.05
N GLY A 585 -9.21 -13.09 -42.89
CA GLY A 585 -8.25 -12.01 -43.06
C GLY A 585 -7.10 -12.42 -43.96
N LYS A 586 -5.87 -11.95 -43.66
CA LYS A 586 -4.69 -12.30 -44.48
C LYS A 586 -4.03 -13.56 -43.92
N GLY A 587 -3.32 -14.27 -44.80
CA GLY A 587 -2.71 -15.55 -44.45
C GLY A 587 -3.46 -16.69 -45.09
N ASN A 588 -3.04 -17.92 -44.81
CA ASN A 588 -3.76 -19.10 -45.28
C ASN A 588 -4.45 -19.70 -44.07
N ASP A 589 -5.71 -19.34 -43.87
CA ASP A 589 -6.45 -19.65 -42.67
C ASP A 589 -7.23 -20.96 -42.79
N SER A 590 -7.61 -21.52 -41.64
CA SER A 590 -8.50 -22.69 -41.54
C SER A 590 -9.84 -22.25 -40.96
N LEU A 591 -10.90 -22.30 -41.77
CA LEU A 591 -12.25 -21.91 -41.40
C LEU A 591 -13.13 -23.17 -41.26
N ILE A 592 -13.77 -23.31 -40.11
CA ILE A 592 -14.63 -24.45 -39.75
C ILE A 592 -15.96 -23.88 -39.26
N GLY A 593 -17.05 -24.09 -39.99
CA GLY A 593 -18.36 -23.56 -39.61
C GLY A 593 -18.93 -24.28 -38.38
N GLY A 594 -19.01 -25.61 -38.47
CA GLY A 594 -19.61 -26.46 -37.45
C GLY A 594 -21.09 -26.77 -37.76
N SER A 595 -21.92 -26.73 -36.73
CA SER A 595 -23.35 -27.03 -36.83
C SER A 595 -24.14 -25.75 -37.04
N GLY A 596 -24.87 -25.62 -38.14
CA GLY A 596 -25.86 -24.55 -38.33
C GLY A 596 -25.81 -23.94 -39.72
N ILE A 597 -25.96 -22.62 -39.83
CA ILE A 597 -25.92 -21.89 -41.11
C ILE A 597 -24.86 -20.81 -41.05
N ASP A 598 -23.66 -21.17 -41.51
CA ASP A 598 -22.49 -20.32 -41.35
C ASP A 598 -22.24 -19.42 -42.57
N THR A 599 -21.58 -18.29 -42.29
CA THR A 599 -21.17 -17.28 -43.26
C THR A 599 -19.65 -17.14 -43.25
N PHE A 600 -19.02 -17.49 -44.37
CA PHE A 600 -17.58 -17.32 -44.59
C PHE A 600 -17.32 -16.02 -45.36
N VAL A 601 -16.57 -15.10 -44.76
CA VAL A 601 -16.41 -13.72 -45.24
C VAL A 601 -15.04 -13.53 -45.88
N PHE A 602 -15.03 -13.00 -47.10
CA PHE A 602 -13.83 -12.61 -47.82
C PHE A 602 -13.90 -11.12 -48.18
N ASN A 603 -12.99 -10.32 -47.62
CA ASN A 603 -12.97 -8.89 -47.85
C ASN A 603 -12.21 -8.54 -49.13
N SER A 604 -11.23 -9.34 -49.53
CA SER A 604 -10.52 -9.21 -50.81
C SER A 604 -10.10 -10.57 -51.39
N PHE A 605 -9.84 -10.61 -52.69
CA PHE A 605 -9.41 -11.84 -53.38
C PHE A 605 -7.92 -12.16 -53.17
N ASN A 606 -7.17 -11.29 -52.49
CA ASN A 606 -5.71 -11.37 -52.35
C ASN A 606 -5.24 -11.42 -50.88
N GLU A 607 -6.09 -11.83 -49.96
CA GLU A 607 -5.75 -11.94 -48.54
C GLU A 607 -5.00 -13.25 -48.22
N GLY A 608 -5.24 -14.28 -49.03
CA GLY A 608 -4.48 -15.53 -49.04
C GLY A 608 -5.33 -16.66 -49.60
N VAL A 609 -4.98 -17.91 -49.31
CA VAL A 609 -5.75 -19.08 -49.74
C VAL A 609 -6.29 -19.82 -48.53
N ASP A 610 -7.51 -19.48 -48.14
CA ASP A 610 -8.14 -20.06 -46.95
C ASP A 610 -8.76 -21.42 -47.25
N ARG A 611 -8.76 -22.29 -46.24
CA ARG A 611 -9.38 -23.60 -46.31
C ARG A 611 -10.69 -23.60 -45.54
N ILE A 612 -11.80 -23.88 -46.22
CA ILE A 612 -13.10 -24.15 -45.59
C ILE A 612 -13.29 -25.66 -45.52
N SER A 613 -13.41 -26.21 -44.31
CA SER A 613 -13.27 -27.66 -44.10
C SER A 613 -14.56 -28.47 -44.25
N ASP A 614 -15.71 -27.87 -43.94
CA ASP A 614 -16.99 -28.53 -43.69
C ASP A 614 -18.17 -27.93 -44.46
N PHE A 615 -17.88 -27.13 -45.50
CA PHE A 615 -18.90 -26.34 -46.21
C PHE A 615 -20.14 -27.13 -46.65
N ASN A 616 -21.33 -26.77 -46.16
CA ASN A 616 -22.62 -27.32 -46.54
C ASN A 616 -23.30 -26.50 -47.65
N THR A 617 -23.35 -27.07 -48.84
CA THR A 617 -23.93 -26.40 -50.03
C THR A 617 -25.42 -26.09 -49.95
N THR A 618 -26.14 -26.62 -48.97
CA THR A 618 -27.60 -26.47 -48.88
C THR A 618 -28.02 -25.11 -48.33
N ASN A 619 -27.25 -24.57 -47.38
CA ASN A 619 -27.65 -23.43 -46.56
C ASN A 619 -26.52 -22.45 -46.24
N GLU A 620 -25.25 -22.86 -46.25
CA GLU A 620 -24.13 -21.96 -45.95
C GLU A 620 -23.80 -21.00 -47.09
N VAL A 621 -23.18 -19.88 -46.70
CA VAL A 621 -22.95 -18.72 -47.57
C VAL A 621 -21.49 -18.28 -47.55
N ILE A 622 -20.96 -17.97 -48.74
CA ILE A 622 -19.72 -17.24 -48.95
C ILE A 622 -20.10 -15.76 -49.19
N ARG A 623 -19.71 -14.88 -48.27
CA ARG A 623 -19.94 -13.43 -48.36
C ARG A 623 -18.68 -12.74 -48.89
N VAL A 624 -18.82 -11.98 -49.98
CA VAL A 624 -17.70 -11.29 -50.63
C VAL A 624 -17.94 -9.79 -50.72
N SER A 625 -16.90 -8.99 -50.48
CA SER A 625 -16.95 -7.52 -50.64
C SER A 625 -16.88 -7.12 -52.10
N ALA A 626 -17.86 -6.38 -52.60
CA ALA A 626 -17.82 -5.82 -53.96
C ALA A 626 -16.62 -4.88 -54.16
N ALA A 627 -16.23 -4.14 -53.11
CA ALA A 627 -15.13 -3.20 -53.15
C ALA A 627 -13.77 -3.89 -53.23
N GLY A 628 -13.54 -4.93 -52.41
CA GLY A 628 -12.26 -5.63 -52.42
C GLY A 628 -12.07 -6.58 -53.59
N PHE A 629 -13.16 -7.19 -54.08
CA PHE A 629 -13.11 -8.03 -55.29
C PHE A 629 -13.16 -7.21 -56.59
N GLY A 630 -13.91 -6.11 -56.63
CA GLY A 630 -14.06 -5.28 -57.81
C GLY A 630 -14.78 -5.99 -58.97
N GLY A 631 -14.33 -5.76 -60.21
CA GLY A 631 -14.79 -6.54 -61.37
C GLY A 631 -16.26 -6.35 -61.80
N GLY A 632 -16.96 -5.33 -61.29
CA GLY A 632 -18.37 -5.04 -61.60
C GLY A 632 -19.38 -5.90 -60.82
N LEU A 633 -18.98 -6.41 -59.65
CA LEU A 633 -19.90 -7.02 -58.70
C LEU A 633 -20.92 -5.99 -58.18
N SER A 634 -22.14 -6.45 -57.91
CA SER A 634 -23.23 -5.64 -57.37
C SER A 634 -23.82 -6.35 -56.16
N ALA A 635 -24.11 -5.60 -55.10
CA ALA A 635 -24.67 -6.15 -53.86
C ALA A 635 -25.92 -7.03 -54.09
N GLY A 636 -26.04 -8.08 -53.28
CA GLY A 636 -27.08 -9.11 -53.37
C GLY A 636 -26.53 -10.48 -53.79
N ILE A 637 -27.43 -11.39 -54.15
CA ILE A 637 -27.05 -12.74 -54.61
C ILE A 637 -26.24 -12.64 -55.91
N LEU A 638 -25.16 -13.40 -56.01
CA LEU A 638 -24.30 -13.44 -57.20
C LEU A 638 -25.13 -13.84 -58.44
N LYS A 639 -24.96 -13.10 -59.55
CA LYS A 639 -25.70 -13.39 -60.79
C LYS A 639 -25.22 -14.72 -61.37
N ALA A 640 -26.15 -15.54 -61.87
CA ALA A 640 -25.83 -16.87 -62.39
C ALA A 640 -24.76 -16.87 -63.51
N ASN A 641 -24.67 -15.81 -64.32
CA ASN A 641 -23.64 -15.68 -65.37
C ASN A 641 -22.24 -15.28 -64.85
N GLN A 642 -22.11 -14.99 -63.55
CA GLN A 642 -20.86 -14.66 -62.88
C GLN A 642 -20.23 -15.87 -62.16
N PHE A 643 -20.93 -17.00 -62.07
CA PHE A 643 -20.45 -18.23 -61.43
C PHE A 643 -20.30 -19.38 -62.45
N ARG A 644 -19.31 -20.24 -62.24
CA ARG A 644 -19.11 -21.47 -63.03
C ARG A 644 -18.43 -22.58 -62.23
N ILE A 645 -18.82 -23.83 -62.50
CA ILE A 645 -18.02 -25.03 -62.15
C ILE A 645 -17.06 -25.35 -63.31
N GLY A 646 -15.77 -25.46 -63.02
CA GLY A 646 -14.72 -25.75 -64.00
C GLY A 646 -13.31 -25.39 -63.51
N THR A 647 -12.33 -25.44 -64.41
CA THR A 647 -10.93 -25.13 -64.08
C THR A 647 -10.54 -23.68 -64.40
N SER A 648 -11.29 -22.99 -65.26
CA SER A 648 -11.05 -21.59 -65.62
C SER A 648 -12.31 -20.87 -66.10
N ALA A 649 -12.24 -19.54 -66.14
CA ALA A 649 -13.22 -18.71 -66.84
C ALA A 649 -13.26 -19.04 -68.35
N THR A 650 -14.44 -18.90 -68.95
CA THR A 650 -14.72 -19.15 -70.39
C THR A 650 -15.47 -18.00 -71.05
N SER A 651 -15.87 -17.00 -70.29
CA SER A 651 -16.56 -15.80 -70.76
C SER A 651 -16.18 -14.63 -69.86
N GLY A 652 -16.16 -13.41 -70.40
CA GLY A 652 -15.75 -12.25 -69.62
C GLY A 652 -16.71 -11.77 -68.54
N THR A 653 -17.87 -12.40 -68.38
CA THR A 653 -18.81 -12.14 -67.27
C THR A 653 -18.58 -13.06 -66.07
N GLN A 654 -17.88 -14.19 -66.26
CA GLN A 654 -17.58 -15.11 -65.17
C GLN A 654 -16.56 -14.45 -64.25
N ARG A 655 -16.79 -14.61 -62.95
CA ARG A 655 -15.99 -14.02 -61.88
C ARG A 655 -15.54 -15.07 -60.89
N PHE A 656 -16.43 -15.97 -60.50
CA PHE A 656 -16.13 -17.05 -59.54
C PHE A 656 -16.10 -18.40 -60.26
N ILE A 657 -15.02 -19.15 -60.07
CA ILE A 657 -14.79 -20.45 -60.72
C ILE A 657 -14.46 -21.49 -59.65
N TYR A 658 -15.29 -22.52 -59.53
CA TYR A 658 -15.05 -23.64 -58.61
C TYR A 658 -14.59 -24.89 -59.37
N ASN A 659 -13.39 -25.37 -59.06
CA ASN A 659 -12.89 -26.65 -59.57
C ASN A 659 -13.37 -27.80 -58.67
N SER A 660 -14.48 -28.44 -59.05
CA SER A 660 -15.07 -29.56 -58.30
C SER A 660 -14.13 -30.76 -58.11
N THR A 661 -13.10 -30.93 -58.95
CA THR A 661 -12.16 -32.04 -58.80
C THR A 661 -11.17 -31.79 -57.67
N THR A 662 -10.71 -30.55 -57.51
CA THR A 662 -9.69 -30.19 -56.51
C THR A 662 -10.27 -29.47 -55.30
N GLY A 663 -11.48 -28.92 -55.40
CA GLY A 663 -12.10 -28.04 -54.40
C GLY A 663 -11.63 -26.58 -54.44
N ALA A 664 -10.76 -26.20 -55.39
CA ALA A 664 -10.20 -24.85 -55.45
C ALA A 664 -11.22 -23.83 -55.99
N LEU A 665 -11.31 -22.67 -55.34
CA LEU A 665 -12.18 -21.57 -55.72
C LEU A 665 -11.34 -20.36 -56.17
N PHE A 666 -11.59 -19.92 -57.39
CA PHE A 666 -10.83 -18.86 -58.06
C PHE A 666 -11.71 -17.63 -58.33
N PHE A 667 -11.10 -16.45 -58.28
CA PHE A 667 -11.68 -15.20 -58.73
C PHE A 667 -10.97 -14.68 -59.98
N ASP A 668 -11.73 -14.33 -61.01
CA ASP A 668 -11.27 -13.73 -62.26
C ASP A 668 -11.52 -12.21 -62.23
N GLN A 669 -10.47 -11.45 -61.92
CA GLN A 669 -10.55 -9.99 -61.74
C GLN A 669 -10.68 -9.23 -63.06
N ASP A 670 -9.97 -9.65 -64.10
CA ASP A 670 -9.89 -8.92 -65.37
C ASP A 670 -11.06 -9.23 -66.31
N GLY A 671 -11.75 -10.35 -66.07
CA GLY A 671 -12.91 -10.75 -66.83
C GLY A 671 -12.59 -11.07 -68.28
N ASN A 672 -11.43 -11.65 -68.55
CA ASN A 672 -11.06 -12.10 -69.90
C ASN A 672 -11.24 -13.62 -70.06
N ALA A 673 -11.81 -14.04 -71.18
CA ALA A 673 -11.99 -15.44 -71.51
C ALA A 673 -10.67 -16.08 -71.97
N GLY A 674 -9.84 -16.51 -71.02
CA GLY A 674 -8.69 -17.40 -71.27
C GLY A 674 -7.35 -16.91 -70.74
N ALA A 675 -6.72 -17.80 -69.95
CA ALA A 675 -5.29 -17.86 -69.62
C ALA A 675 -4.65 -16.61 -68.99
N PHE A 676 -4.71 -16.59 -67.64
CA PHE A 676 -3.80 -15.93 -66.68
C PHE A 676 -4.16 -14.54 -66.16
N ALA A 677 -5.21 -14.48 -65.33
CA ALA A 677 -5.29 -13.58 -64.17
C ALA A 677 -6.24 -14.07 -63.04
N GLN A 678 -6.70 -15.33 -63.06
CA GLN A 678 -7.56 -15.83 -61.98
C GLN A 678 -6.73 -16.17 -60.74
N VAL A 679 -7.14 -15.67 -59.58
CA VAL A 679 -6.46 -15.84 -58.30
C VAL A 679 -7.24 -16.86 -57.47
N GLN A 680 -6.57 -17.89 -56.97
CA GLN A 680 -7.18 -18.77 -55.96
C GLN A 680 -7.26 -17.98 -54.66
N PHE A 681 -8.45 -17.92 -54.06
CA PHE A 681 -8.64 -17.25 -52.77
C PHE A 681 -9.20 -18.19 -51.70
N ALA A 682 -9.75 -19.35 -52.10
CA ALA A 682 -10.22 -20.35 -51.15
C ALA A 682 -10.05 -21.79 -51.66
N GLN A 683 -10.08 -22.73 -50.72
CA GLN A 683 -10.00 -24.16 -50.91
C GLN A 683 -11.10 -24.84 -50.10
N LEU A 684 -12.07 -25.44 -50.78
CA LEU A 684 -13.14 -26.22 -50.17
C LEU A 684 -12.90 -27.73 -50.37
N SER A 685 -13.77 -28.56 -49.80
CA SER A 685 -13.82 -29.99 -50.12
C SER A 685 -14.10 -30.23 -51.62
N SER A 686 -13.55 -31.30 -52.19
CA SER A 686 -13.83 -31.68 -53.59
C SER A 686 -15.22 -32.31 -53.73
N GLY A 687 -15.82 -32.19 -54.91
CA GLY A 687 -17.12 -32.79 -55.23
C GLY A 687 -18.35 -32.02 -54.74
N LEU A 688 -18.20 -30.82 -54.16
CA LEU A 688 -19.34 -30.00 -53.72
C LEU A 688 -20.18 -29.52 -54.91
N SER A 689 -21.50 -29.46 -54.74
CA SER A 689 -22.44 -28.99 -55.75
C SER A 689 -22.77 -27.50 -55.56
N LEU A 690 -21.76 -26.63 -55.66
CA LEU A 690 -21.93 -25.19 -55.49
C LEU A 690 -22.79 -24.55 -56.59
N THR A 691 -23.54 -23.51 -56.22
CA THR A 691 -24.30 -22.66 -57.15
C THR A 691 -24.02 -21.18 -56.86
N ASN A 692 -24.49 -20.29 -57.75
CA ASN A 692 -24.41 -18.85 -57.51
C ASN A 692 -25.17 -18.40 -56.25
N ASN A 693 -26.12 -19.18 -55.75
CA ASN A 693 -26.89 -18.86 -54.55
C ASN A 693 -26.09 -19.03 -53.25
N ASN A 694 -24.97 -19.76 -53.28
CA ASN A 694 -24.05 -19.86 -52.14
C ASN A 694 -23.17 -18.61 -52.00
N PHE A 695 -23.34 -17.59 -52.85
CA PHE A 695 -22.54 -16.38 -52.84
C PHE A 695 -23.42 -15.15 -52.63
N VAL A 696 -23.10 -14.35 -51.61
CA VAL A 696 -23.70 -13.04 -51.35
C VAL A 696 -22.62 -11.97 -51.51
N VAL A 697 -22.89 -11.00 -52.36
CA VAL A 697 -22.05 -9.81 -52.55
C VAL A 697 -22.57 -8.71 -51.63
N VAL A 698 -21.69 -8.07 -50.87
CA VAL A 698 -22.00 -6.89 -50.04
C VAL A 698 -21.32 -5.63 -50.54
#